data_AF-A0A922G104-F1
#
_entry.id   AF-A0A922G104-F1
#
_cell.length_a   1.000
_cell.length_b   1.000
_cell.length_c   1.000
_cell.angle_alpha   90.00
_cell.angle_beta   90.00
_cell.angle_gamma   90.00
#
_symmetry.space_group_name_H-M   'P 1'
#
loop_
_entity.id
_entity.type
_entity.pdbx_description
1 polymer ?
#
loop_
_entity_poly.entity_id
_entity_poly.type
_entity_poly.pdbx_seq_one_letter_code
_entity_poly.pdbx_strand_id
1 'polypeptide(L)'
;MGFKIGYQEPSSSPLLQISCWSIGSRDRAMSGGCSIRAIWILNSLDSVVFSRRFPVVEKRWQAACKSENENASEESFSYAVYSLLPADSELASAFVERKQREGSARGFGIRVSQSSKGSDSWVDDPITRHIVGLYINKEEEGENNLLWPLILHIKGNYFIIVLPLVEPRYLKAYTRLCKRSDCGNAIGADDSLSSLLLDLPSITGAFMVAHAIGDIISADVAEPEVVVSASPSVGGLLDSLTGSIGISGISSRAKPVAAPVASSVPSNTAVAGAVAADAPKIGSRPLDKDALRTFISSSMPFGTPLDLSHSNIFTIKVNGFSSSDLPPPDLKQPAWKPYLYKGKQRMLFTVHETIHAAMYDRDEIPDNISVSGQINCRAELEGLPDVSFPLTGLNTAHVEGLSFHPCAQVPEHRADKQAVMFSPPLGNFVLMRYQATCSLGPPIKGFYQLSMVSEDKGAFLFKLHLMEGYKAPLTMEFCTVSMPFPRRRVVSFDGIPSIGTVSTTEHSVEWKIVTSGRGLSGRSIEATFPGTVKFAPWQTQRLPSSRSGFGIIADEDSDVETENCNNVVNIEEFLMDKMSNDLPPADLEEPFCWQAYEYAKVSFKIVGASLSGMSIDPKAVSIYPAVKAPIDFSTQVTSGDYILWNTLGKCPSTAAEKA
;
A
#
# COMPACT_ATOMS: atom_id res chain seq x y z
N MET A 1 -26.55 -25.21 9.58
CA MET A 1 -27.07 -23.84 9.76
C MET A 1 -26.02 -22.92 9.14
N GLY A 2 -26.21 -22.57 7.88
CA GLY A 2 -25.18 -21.93 7.06
C GLY A 2 -25.09 -20.43 7.33
N PHE A 3 -23.87 -19.95 7.54
CA PHE A 3 -23.57 -18.53 7.58
C PHE A 3 -23.26 -18.05 6.16
N LYS A 4 -24.14 -17.18 5.66
CA LYS A 4 -24.04 -16.45 4.39
C LYS A 4 -23.26 -15.17 4.71
N ILE A 5 -22.09 -14.96 4.11
CA ILE A 5 -21.31 -13.74 4.26
C ILE A 5 -21.44 -12.98 2.93
N GLY A 6 -22.17 -11.86 2.94
CA GLY A 6 -22.18 -10.90 1.83
C GLY A 6 -20.92 -10.03 1.91
N TYR A 7 -20.28 -9.76 0.77
CA TYR A 7 -19.10 -8.88 0.72
C TYR A 7 -19.22 -7.88 -0.44
N GLN A 8 -18.94 -6.63 -0.08
CA GLN A 8 -19.02 -5.40 -0.87
C GLN A 8 -17.58 -4.93 -1.21
N GLU A 9 -17.36 -4.40 -2.41
CA GLU A 9 -16.02 -3.99 -2.88
C GLU A 9 -15.35 -2.93 -1.98
N PRO A 10 -14.03 -3.06 -1.69
CA PRO A 10 -13.21 -1.95 -1.25
C PRO A 10 -12.26 -1.47 -2.37
N SER A 11 -12.27 -0.15 -2.61
CA SER A 11 -11.30 0.54 -3.46
C SER A 11 -9.94 0.68 -2.76
N SER A 12 -8.89 0.27 -3.46
CA SER A 12 -7.47 0.66 -3.35
C SER A 12 -6.75 0.55 -1.99
N SER A 13 -6.54 -0.67 -1.49
CA SER A 13 -5.26 -1.17 -0.93
C SER A 13 -5.46 -2.57 -0.30
N PRO A 14 -5.23 -3.68 -1.06
CA PRO A 14 -5.71 -4.99 -0.63
C PRO A 14 -4.74 -5.81 0.25
N LEU A 15 -3.71 -5.20 0.81
CA LEU A 15 -2.57 -5.95 1.38
C LEU A 15 -2.68 -6.27 2.87
N LEU A 16 -3.84 -6.11 3.49
CA LEU A 16 -4.02 -6.39 4.92
C LEU A 16 -4.51 -7.81 5.23
N GLN A 17 -4.77 -8.65 4.23
CA GLN A 17 -5.37 -9.98 4.43
C GLN A 17 -4.42 -11.16 4.21
N ILE A 18 -3.13 -11.01 4.57
CA ILE A 18 -2.18 -12.13 4.54
C ILE A 18 -1.77 -12.51 5.96
N SER A 19 -2.63 -13.29 6.61
CA SER A 19 -2.31 -14.04 7.82
C SER A 19 -1.36 -15.19 7.49
N CYS A 20 -0.25 -15.26 8.21
CA CYS A 20 0.65 -16.41 8.23
C CYS A 20 -0.08 -17.57 8.93
N TRP A 21 -0.52 -18.58 8.18
CA TRP A 21 -0.99 -19.85 8.74
C TRP A 21 0.12 -20.88 8.64
N SER A 22 0.64 -21.29 9.81
CA SER A 22 1.50 -22.47 9.90
C SER A 22 0.61 -23.71 9.86
N ILE A 23 0.53 -24.38 8.71
CA ILE A 23 -0.09 -25.71 8.62
C ILE A 23 1.03 -26.74 8.59
N GLY A 24 1.19 -27.45 9.71
CA GLY A 24 1.95 -28.68 9.74
C GLY A 24 1.20 -29.77 8.97
N SER A 25 1.63 -30.07 7.75
CA SER A 25 1.18 -31.27 7.04
C SER A 25 2.34 -32.26 6.92
N ARG A 26 2.13 -33.43 7.52
CA ARG A 26 3.00 -34.62 7.36
C ARG A 26 2.66 -35.25 6.02
N ASP A 27 3.41 -34.91 4.97
CA ASP A 27 3.64 -35.79 3.84
C ASP A 27 4.92 -35.37 3.09
N ARG A 28 5.61 -36.35 2.51
CA ARG A 28 6.92 -36.25 1.84
C ARG A 28 6.86 -35.49 0.49
N ALA A 29 6.28 -34.29 0.46
CA ALA A 29 6.39 -33.33 -0.65
C ALA A 29 7.54 -32.33 -0.36
N MET A 30 8.02 -31.61 -1.38
CA MET A 30 9.17 -30.70 -1.25
C MET A 30 9.06 -29.82 0.00
N SER A 31 10.10 -29.83 0.85
CA SER A 31 10.20 -29.01 2.07
C SER A 31 9.66 -27.58 1.83
N GLY A 32 8.50 -27.26 2.43
CA GLY A 32 7.67 -26.09 2.15
C GLY A 32 8.25 -24.74 2.59
N GLY A 33 9.33 -24.29 1.96
CA GLY A 33 9.88 -22.94 2.11
C GLY A 33 9.67 -22.08 0.85
N CYS A 34 9.48 -20.76 1.03
CA CYS A 34 9.43 -19.83 -0.09
C CYS A 34 10.79 -19.76 -0.82
N SER A 35 10.80 -19.92 -2.14
CA SER A 35 11.97 -19.70 -3.00
C SER A 35 11.56 -18.91 -4.23
N ILE A 36 12.44 -18.03 -4.71
CA ILE A 36 12.22 -17.12 -5.83
C ILE A 36 13.06 -17.57 -7.01
N ARG A 37 12.42 -17.78 -8.16
CA ARG A 37 13.08 -18.13 -9.43
C ARG A 37 13.71 -16.91 -10.08
N ALA A 38 12.96 -15.81 -10.14
CA ALA A 38 13.41 -14.58 -10.80
C ALA A 38 12.66 -13.34 -10.31
N ILE A 39 13.28 -12.17 -10.51
CA ILE A 39 12.75 -10.84 -10.22
C ILE A 39 13.01 -9.95 -11.44
N TRP A 40 12.04 -9.13 -11.81
CA TRP A 40 12.18 -8.07 -12.81
C TRP A 40 11.61 -6.76 -12.29
N ILE A 41 12.23 -5.65 -12.67
CA ILE A 41 11.74 -4.30 -12.40
C ILE A 41 11.62 -3.59 -13.74
N LEU A 42 10.42 -3.11 -14.05
CA LEU A 42 10.12 -2.33 -15.23
C LEU A 42 9.85 -0.88 -14.84
N ASN A 43 10.22 0.06 -15.69
CA ASN A 43 9.87 1.48 -15.52
C ASN A 43 8.50 1.80 -16.14
N SER A 44 8.09 3.07 -16.06
CA SER A 44 6.84 3.57 -16.66
C SER A 44 6.79 3.48 -18.19
N LEU A 45 7.92 3.23 -18.85
CA LEU A 45 8.02 2.99 -20.29
C LEU A 45 8.02 1.49 -20.63
N ASP A 46 7.64 0.64 -19.68
CA ASP A 46 7.55 -0.82 -19.81
C ASP A 46 8.88 -1.51 -20.19
N SER A 47 10.02 -0.84 -19.98
CA SER A 47 11.35 -1.42 -20.19
C SER A 47 11.89 -2.05 -18.91
N VAL A 48 12.47 -3.24 -19.01
CA VAL A 48 13.16 -3.91 -17.88
C VAL A 48 14.44 -3.14 -17.54
N VAL A 49 14.43 -2.45 -16.40
CA VAL A 49 15.57 -1.67 -15.92
C VAL A 49 16.49 -2.47 -14.99
N PHE A 50 15.98 -3.57 -14.42
CA PHE A 50 16.71 -4.49 -13.58
C PHE A 50 16.09 -5.89 -13.64
N SER A 51 16.94 -6.93 -13.66
CA SER A 51 16.51 -8.32 -13.55
C SER A 51 17.49 -9.12 -12.69
N ARG A 52 16.96 -10.11 -11.95
CA ARG A 52 17.74 -11.07 -11.18
C ARG A 52 17.15 -12.46 -11.34
N ARG A 53 17.96 -13.41 -11.80
CA ARG A 53 17.61 -14.84 -11.92
C ARG A 53 18.35 -15.65 -10.86
N PHE A 54 17.73 -16.70 -10.35
CA PHE A 54 18.33 -17.62 -9.36
C PHE A 54 18.56 -19.01 -9.97
N PRO A 55 19.76 -19.29 -10.51
CA PRO A 55 20.02 -20.54 -11.22
C PRO A 55 19.80 -21.81 -10.40
N VAL A 56 20.01 -21.74 -9.07
CA VAL A 56 19.80 -22.87 -8.16
C VAL A 56 18.31 -23.26 -8.11
N VAL A 57 17.43 -22.26 -7.97
CA VAL A 57 15.98 -22.47 -7.94
C VAL A 57 15.48 -22.90 -9.32
N GLU A 58 16.03 -22.29 -10.39
CA GLU A 58 15.64 -22.64 -11.76
C GLU A 58 16.00 -24.08 -12.13
N LYS A 59 17.17 -24.58 -11.71
CA LYS A 59 17.51 -26.01 -11.89
C LYS A 59 16.52 -26.94 -11.20
N ARG A 60 16.01 -26.56 -10.01
CA ARG A 60 14.99 -27.34 -9.30
C ARG A 60 13.66 -27.34 -10.06
N TRP A 61 13.24 -26.17 -10.56
CA TRP A 61 12.06 -26.06 -11.42
C TRP A 61 12.17 -26.95 -12.66
N GLN A 62 13.31 -26.90 -13.36
CA GLN A 62 13.56 -27.73 -14.54
C GLN A 62 13.48 -29.23 -14.24
N ALA A 63 14.07 -29.68 -13.12
CA ALA A 63 13.98 -31.07 -12.69
C ALA A 63 12.54 -31.49 -12.38
N ALA A 64 11.78 -30.64 -11.69
CA ALA A 64 10.37 -30.89 -11.38
C ALA A 64 9.51 -30.94 -12.65
N CYS A 65 9.75 -30.06 -13.62
CA CYS A 65 9.04 -30.08 -14.90
C CYS A 65 9.32 -31.37 -15.68
N LYS A 66 10.59 -31.83 -15.70
CA LYS A 66 10.95 -33.08 -16.36
C LYS A 66 10.23 -34.28 -15.72
N SER A 67 10.30 -34.43 -14.41
CA SER A 67 9.61 -35.54 -13.72
C SER A 67 8.08 -35.49 -13.93
N GLU A 68 7.50 -34.30 -13.94
CA GLU A 68 6.06 -34.11 -14.13
C GLU A 68 5.62 -34.41 -15.59
N ASN A 69 6.45 -34.06 -16.57
CA ASN A 69 6.18 -34.36 -17.98
C ASN A 69 6.41 -35.84 -18.31
N GLU A 70 7.38 -36.50 -17.65
CA GLU A 70 7.62 -37.95 -17.77
C GLU A 70 6.49 -38.79 -17.18
N ASN A 71 5.80 -38.29 -16.15
CA ASN A 71 4.66 -38.96 -15.51
C ASN A 71 3.31 -38.73 -16.23
N ALA A 72 3.26 -37.92 -17.29
CA ALA A 72 2.03 -37.66 -18.03
C ALA A 72 1.74 -38.80 -19.02
N SER A 73 0.54 -39.38 -18.97
CA SER A 73 0.10 -40.42 -19.91
C SER A 73 -0.09 -39.87 -21.33
N GLU A 74 -0.06 -40.76 -22.34
CA GLU A 74 -0.09 -40.44 -23.77
C GLU A 74 -1.32 -39.62 -24.24
N GLU A 75 -2.37 -39.47 -23.42
CA GLU A 75 -3.54 -38.63 -23.73
C GLU A 75 -3.40 -37.15 -23.27
N SER A 76 -2.32 -36.79 -22.56
CA SER A 76 -2.16 -35.47 -21.91
C SER A 76 -1.09 -34.54 -22.53
N PHE A 77 -0.66 -34.78 -23.77
CA PHE A 77 0.35 -33.97 -24.47
C PHE A 77 -0.03 -32.49 -24.71
N SER A 78 -1.28 -32.09 -24.46
CA SER A 78 -1.77 -30.71 -24.61
C SER A 78 -1.25 -29.71 -23.54
N TYR A 79 -0.46 -30.15 -22.55
CA TYR A 79 -0.07 -29.34 -21.39
C TYR A 79 1.35 -29.64 -20.89
N ALA A 80 2.33 -29.70 -21.80
CA ALA A 80 3.73 -29.77 -21.39
C ALA A 80 4.09 -28.51 -20.57
N VAL A 81 4.71 -28.70 -19.39
CA VAL A 81 5.11 -27.56 -18.55
C VAL A 81 6.44 -27.01 -19.03
N TYR A 82 6.45 -25.73 -19.38
CA TYR A 82 7.64 -25.05 -19.86
C TYR A 82 8.68 -24.82 -18.76
N SER A 83 9.94 -25.06 -19.08
CA SER A 83 11.01 -25.21 -18.08
C SER A 83 12.05 -24.09 -18.08
N LEU A 84 11.96 -23.11 -18.98
CA LEU A 84 12.96 -22.04 -19.11
C LEU A 84 12.39 -20.67 -18.74
N LEU A 85 13.28 -19.76 -18.34
CA LEU A 85 12.93 -18.35 -18.14
C LEU A 85 13.08 -17.57 -19.45
N PRO A 86 12.23 -16.55 -19.69
CA PRO A 86 12.35 -15.69 -20.86
C PRO A 86 13.56 -14.76 -20.77
N ALA A 87 13.96 -14.22 -21.92
CA ALA A 87 14.82 -13.05 -22.01
C ALA A 87 14.09 -11.79 -21.49
N ASP A 88 14.85 -10.75 -21.14
CA ASP A 88 14.26 -9.52 -20.59
C ASP A 88 13.38 -8.79 -21.63
N SER A 89 13.73 -8.88 -22.93
CA SER A 89 12.95 -8.34 -24.04
C SER A 89 11.64 -9.09 -24.28
N GLU A 90 11.66 -10.42 -24.22
CA GLU A 90 10.49 -11.28 -24.33
C GLU A 90 9.50 -11.00 -23.19
N LEU A 91 9.99 -10.90 -21.95
CA LEU A 91 9.16 -10.56 -20.79
C LEU A 91 8.53 -9.16 -20.93
N ALA A 92 9.33 -8.16 -21.31
CA ALA A 92 8.82 -6.79 -21.51
C ALA A 92 7.70 -6.75 -22.56
N SER A 93 7.90 -7.45 -23.69
CA SER A 93 6.92 -7.52 -24.77
C SER A 93 5.62 -8.20 -24.30
N ALA A 94 5.74 -9.34 -23.60
CA ALA A 94 4.58 -10.03 -23.02
C ALA A 94 3.85 -9.17 -21.97
N PHE A 95 4.58 -8.36 -21.20
CA PHE A 95 3.99 -7.45 -20.21
C PHE A 95 3.24 -6.29 -20.87
N VAL A 96 3.77 -5.71 -21.95
CA VAL A 96 3.07 -4.69 -22.75
C VAL A 96 1.81 -5.27 -23.39
N GLU A 97 1.92 -6.44 -24.01
CA GLU A 97 0.77 -7.14 -24.62
C GLU A 97 -0.32 -7.39 -23.58
N ARG A 98 0.07 -7.85 -22.38
CA ARG A 98 -0.86 -8.02 -21.26
C ARG A 98 -1.62 -6.73 -20.92
N LYS A 99 -0.94 -5.58 -20.85
CA LYS A 99 -1.57 -4.29 -20.50
C LYS A 99 -2.66 -3.88 -21.51
N GLN A 100 -2.58 -4.37 -22.74
CA GLN A 100 -3.48 -4.05 -23.85
C GLN A 100 -4.70 -5.00 -23.96
N ARG A 101 -4.78 -6.07 -23.16
CA ARG A 101 -5.91 -7.03 -23.20
C ARG A 101 -7.21 -6.44 -22.59
N GLU A 102 -8.37 -6.92 -23.07
CA GLU A 102 -9.72 -6.52 -22.63
C GLU A 102 -9.91 -6.64 -21.11
N GLY A 103 -10.65 -5.68 -20.53
CA GLY A 103 -10.90 -5.58 -19.08
C GLY A 103 -9.92 -4.66 -18.33
N SER A 104 -8.94 -4.07 -19.02
CA SER A 104 -7.99 -3.11 -18.43
C SER A 104 -8.58 -1.70 -18.27
N ALA A 105 -9.56 -1.53 -17.38
CA ALA A 105 -9.67 -0.25 -16.68
C ALA A 105 -8.55 -0.22 -15.63
N ARG A 106 -7.35 0.24 -16.03
CA ARG A 106 -6.13 0.31 -15.19
C ARG A 106 -5.49 -1.04 -14.82
N GLY A 107 -5.63 -2.08 -15.64
CA GLY A 107 -4.93 -3.35 -15.44
C GLY A 107 -5.52 -4.30 -14.38
N PHE A 108 -6.76 -4.08 -13.95
CA PHE A 108 -7.48 -4.97 -13.03
C PHE A 108 -8.44 -5.88 -13.80
N GLY A 109 -8.10 -7.16 -13.93
CA GLY A 109 -8.88 -8.11 -14.70
C GLY A 109 -10.14 -8.55 -13.97
N ILE A 110 -11.28 -7.93 -14.26
CA ILE A 110 -12.61 -8.39 -13.84
C ILE A 110 -13.17 -9.32 -14.92
N ARG A 111 -13.46 -10.59 -14.60
CA ARG A 111 -14.04 -11.54 -15.58
C ARG A 111 -15.55 -11.43 -15.62
N VAL A 112 -16.13 -11.10 -16.76
CA VAL A 112 -17.58 -11.22 -16.99
C VAL A 112 -17.84 -12.48 -17.80
N SER A 113 -19.10 -12.92 -17.90
CA SER A 113 -19.49 -14.07 -18.73
C SER A 113 -19.11 -13.94 -20.22
N GLN A 114 -18.77 -12.73 -20.66
CA GLN A 114 -18.29 -12.40 -22.00
C GLN A 114 -16.76 -12.35 -22.13
N SER A 115 -16.01 -12.53 -21.04
CA SER A 115 -14.54 -12.48 -21.09
C SER A 115 -13.95 -13.64 -21.90
N SER A 116 -12.90 -13.35 -22.64
CA SER A 116 -12.22 -14.33 -23.49
C SER A 116 -11.68 -15.54 -22.69
N LYS A 117 -11.81 -16.73 -23.29
CA LYS A 117 -11.18 -17.96 -22.78
C LYS A 117 -9.67 -17.78 -22.75
N GLY A 118 -9.00 -18.23 -21.68
CA GLY A 118 -7.55 -18.06 -21.52
C GLY A 118 -7.10 -16.74 -20.88
N SER A 119 -8.02 -15.79 -20.65
CA SER A 119 -7.77 -14.58 -19.86
C SER A 119 -7.57 -14.92 -18.38
N ASP A 120 -6.73 -14.13 -17.71
CA ASP A 120 -6.51 -14.17 -16.27
C ASP A 120 -7.22 -13.02 -15.53
N SER A 121 -8.27 -12.48 -16.15
CA SER A 121 -9.26 -11.72 -15.41
C SER A 121 -10.01 -12.66 -14.48
N TRP A 122 -10.14 -12.34 -13.20
CA TRP A 122 -10.85 -13.15 -12.21
C TRP A 122 -11.73 -12.22 -11.38
N VAL A 123 -12.94 -12.66 -11.05
CA VAL A 123 -13.86 -11.89 -10.18
C VAL A 123 -13.49 -12.04 -8.70
N ASP A 124 -12.55 -12.92 -8.39
CA ASP A 124 -12.28 -13.30 -7.02
C ASP A 124 -11.15 -12.49 -6.43
N ASP A 125 -11.43 -11.82 -5.31
CA ASP A 125 -10.48 -11.27 -4.34
C ASP A 125 -9.49 -10.19 -4.87
N PRO A 126 -9.45 -9.00 -4.26
CA PRO A 126 -8.44 -7.98 -4.56
C PRO A 126 -6.98 -8.45 -4.57
N ILE A 127 -6.61 -9.55 -3.89
CA ILE A 127 -5.26 -10.13 -3.96
C ILE A 127 -4.91 -10.69 -5.34
N THR A 128 -5.88 -11.24 -6.07
CA THR A 128 -5.64 -11.88 -7.39
C THR A 128 -5.27 -10.85 -8.45
N ARG A 129 -5.66 -9.58 -8.25
CA ARG A 129 -5.23 -8.43 -9.07
C ARG A 129 -3.71 -8.27 -9.13
N HIS A 130 -3.03 -8.75 -8.11
CA HIS A 130 -1.57 -8.70 -8.00
C HIS A 130 -0.90 -10.01 -8.42
N ILE A 131 -1.65 -11.04 -8.83
CA ILE A 131 -1.13 -12.34 -9.26
C ILE A 131 -1.46 -12.53 -10.73
N VAL A 132 -0.46 -12.32 -11.59
CA VAL A 132 -0.65 -12.23 -13.03
C VAL A 132 -0.06 -13.42 -13.77
N GLY A 133 -0.64 -13.71 -14.94
CA GLY A 133 -0.06 -14.62 -15.94
C GLY A 133 0.56 -13.85 -17.12
N LEU A 134 1.73 -14.27 -17.58
CA LEU A 134 2.32 -13.78 -18.83
C LEU A 134 2.50 -14.95 -19.81
N TYR A 135 1.97 -14.79 -21.02
CA TYR A 135 2.25 -15.70 -22.13
C TYR A 135 3.46 -15.16 -22.88
N ILE A 136 4.51 -15.96 -22.95
CA ILE A 136 5.70 -15.68 -23.73
C ILE A 136 5.54 -16.34 -25.09
N ASN A 137 5.27 -15.53 -26.10
CA ASN A 137 5.19 -15.98 -27.49
C ASN A 137 6.63 -16.11 -28.02
N LYS A 138 7.03 -17.32 -28.37
CA LYS A 138 8.25 -17.55 -29.13
C LYS A 138 7.87 -17.66 -30.60
N GLU A 139 8.41 -16.75 -31.41
CA GLU A 139 8.10 -16.65 -32.85
C GLU A 139 8.35 -17.98 -33.62
N GLU A 140 9.14 -18.91 -33.07
CA GLU A 140 9.60 -20.12 -33.76
C GLU A 140 8.79 -21.41 -33.46
N GLU A 141 7.98 -21.50 -32.39
CA GLU A 141 7.40 -22.80 -31.95
C GLU A 141 5.87 -22.88 -31.86
N GLY A 142 5.12 -21.78 -32.01
CA GLY A 142 3.65 -21.80 -31.97
C GLY A 142 3.04 -22.19 -30.61
N GLU A 143 3.88 -22.50 -29.60
CA GLU A 143 3.48 -22.79 -28.23
C GLU A 143 3.64 -21.54 -27.34
N ASN A 144 2.51 -21.03 -26.82
CA ASN A 144 2.51 -19.90 -25.90
C ASN A 144 2.91 -20.37 -24.49
N ASN A 145 4.09 -19.93 -24.03
CA ASN A 145 4.64 -20.35 -22.75
C ASN A 145 4.08 -19.52 -21.59
N LEU A 146 3.27 -20.12 -20.73
CA LEU A 146 2.67 -19.44 -19.59
C LEU A 146 3.62 -19.37 -18.39
N LEU A 147 3.93 -18.15 -17.95
CA LEU A 147 4.57 -17.86 -16.67
C LEU A 147 3.51 -17.49 -15.64
N TRP A 148 3.34 -18.36 -14.65
CA TRP A 148 2.45 -18.14 -13.52
C TRP A 148 2.92 -18.98 -12.30
N PRO A 149 2.74 -18.50 -11.06
CA PRO A 149 2.22 -17.18 -10.69
C PRO A 149 3.30 -16.10 -10.73
N LEU A 150 2.96 -14.90 -11.24
CA LEU A 150 3.82 -13.72 -11.15
C LEU A 150 3.20 -12.72 -10.18
N ILE A 151 3.93 -12.32 -9.15
CA ILE A 151 3.48 -11.30 -8.22
C ILE A 151 3.85 -9.92 -8.77
N LEU A 152 2.84 -9.09 -9.02
CA LEU A 152 2.95 -7.73 -9.54
C LEU A 152 2.74 -6.71 -8.41
N HIS A 153 3.81 -6.00 -8.06
CA HIS A 153 3.76 -4.88 -7.14
C HIS A 153 4.09 -3.57 -7.86
N ILE A 154 3.25 -2.55 -7.66
CA ILE A 154 3.43 -1.21 -8.23
C ILE A 154 3.90 -0.30 -7.11
N LYS A 155 5.07 0.33 -7.29
CA LYS A 155 5.59 1.31 -6.33
C LYS A 155 6.17 2.50 -7.10
N GLY A 156 5.56 3.66 -6.91
CA GLY A 156 5.88 4.86 -7.69
C GLY A 156 5.75 4.61 -9.19
N ASN A 157 6.82 4.87 -9.94
CA ASN A 157 6.87 4.70 -11.40
C ASN A 157 7.43 3.33 -11.83
N TYR A 158 7.52 2.36 -10.91
CA TYR A 158 8.11 1.05 -11.18
C TYR A 158 7.10 -0.08 -11.00
N PHE A 159 7.19 -1.07 -11.88
CA PHE A 159 6.50 -2.35 -11.78
C PHE A 159 7.50 -3.43 -11.36
N ILE A 160 7.26 -4.06 -10.22
CA ILE A 160 8.12 -5.10 -9.65
C ILE A 160 7.40 -6.44 -9.85
N ILE A 161 8.05 -7.34 -10.57
CA ILE A 161 7.54 -8.67 -10.89
C ILE A 161 8.39 -9.71 -10.18
N VAL A 162 7.79 -10.54 -9.34
CA VAL A 162 8.45 -11.62 -8.61
C VAL A 162 7.86 -12.97 -9.01
N LEU A 163 8.71 -13.90 -9.44
CA LEU A 163 8.33 -15.26 -9.81
C LEU A 163 8.77 -16.25 -8.72
N PRO A 164 7.87 -16.71 -7.84
CA PRO A 164 8.16 -17.78 -6.90
C PRO A 164 8.34 -19.14 -7.59
N LEU A 165 8.97 -20.07 -6.86
CA LEU A 165 8.92 -21.50 -7.16
C LEU A 165 7.59 -22.06 -6.67
N VAL A 166 6.88 -22.72 -7.58
CA VAL A 166 5.69 -23.53 -7.31
C VAL A 166 5.91 -24.90 -7.90
N GLU A 167 5.13 -25.91 -7.49
CA GLU A 167 5.19 -27.21 -8.14
C GLU A 167 4.46 -27.16 -9.51
N PRO A 168 4.97 -27.83 -10.55
CA PRO A 168 4.37 -27.81 -11.90
C PRO A 168 2.88 -28.17 -11.97
N ARG A 169 2.39 -29.03 -11.07
CA ARG A 169 0.98 -29.41 -10.97
C ARG A 169 0.05 -28.21 -10.75
N TYR A 170 0.48 -27.21 -10.00
CA TYR A 170 -0.30 -26.00 -9.74
C TYR A 170 -0.41 -25.11 -10.97
N LEU A 171 0.66 -25.01 -11.78
CA LEU A 171 0.62 -24.32 -13.07
C LEU A 171 -0.33 -25.02 -14.06
N LYS A 172 -0.34 -26.37 -14.09
CA LYS A 172 -1.32 -27.14 -14.86
C LYS A 172 -2.75 -26.88 -14.39
N ALA A 173 -2.98 -26.88 -13.07
CA ALA A 173 -4.29 -26.58 -12.49
C ALA A 173 -4.79 -25.18 -12.89
N TYR A 174 -3.93 -24.17 -12.77
CA TYR A 174 -4.22 -22.80 -13.22
C TYR A 174 -4.54 -22.74 -14.72
N THR A 175 -3.74 -23.42 -15.56
CA THR A 175 -3.97 -23.43 -17.01
C THR A 175 -5.32 -24.06 -17.37
N ARG A 176 -5.72 -25.12 -16.67
CA ARG A 176 -7.05 -25.74 -16.83
C ARG A 176 -8.15 -24.77 -16.42
N LEU A 177 -7.96 -24.06 -15.30
CA LEU A 177 -8.89 -23.04 -14.81
C LEU A 177 -9.12 -21.92 -15.84
N CYS A 178 -8.06 -21.39 -16.46
CA CYS A 178 -8.15 -20.33 -17.48
C CYS A 178 -9.01 -20.71 -18.70
N LYS A 179 -9.06 -22.01 -19.03
CA LYS A 179 -9.80 -22.54 -20.18
C LYS A 179 -11.27 -22.84 -19.87
N ARG A 180 -11.67 -22.84 -18.60
CA ARG A 180 -13.08 -23.03 -18.21
C ARG A 180 -13.91 -21.81 -18.61
N SER A 181 -15.14 -22.07 -19.05
CA SER A 181 -16.12 -21.05 -19.41
C SER A 181 -16.86 -20.46 -18.21
N ASP A 182 -16.83 -21.12 -17.05
CA ASP A 182 -17.53 -20.72 -15.82
C ASP A 182 -16.71 -19.82 -14.91
N CYS A 183 -15.53 -19.38 -15.35
CA CYS A 183 -14.64 -18.47 -14.62
C CYS A 183 -14.10 -18.99 -13.28
N GLY A 184 -14.23 -20.29 -12.99
CA GLY A 184 -14.05 -20.81 -11.63
C GLY A 184 -15.29 -20.46 -10.80
N ASN A 185 -15.93 -21.46 -10.19
CA ASN A 185 -17.12 -21.24 -9.37
C ASN A 185 -16.84 -20.24 -8.24
N ALA A 186 -17.91 -19.61 -7.72
CA ALA A 186 -17.87 -18.68 -6.60
C ALA A 186 -17.03 -19.17 -5.42
N ILE A 187 -16.44 -18.21 -4.69
CA ILE A 187 -15.65 -18.38 -3.46
C ILE A 187 -16.18 -19.55 -2.61
N GLY A 188 -15.33 -20.55 -2.37
CA GLY A 188 -15.63 -21.71 -1.50
C GLY A 188 -16.03 -23.01 -2.21
N ALA A 189 -16.09 -23.03 -3.54
CA ALA A 189 -16.18 -24.28 -4.31
C ALA A 189 -14.80 -24.94 -4.53
N ASP A 190 -14.78 -26.27 -4.54
CA ASP A 190 -13.61 -27.07 -4.96
C ASP A 190 -13.20 -26.69 -6.40
N ASP A 191 -11.89 -26.57 -6.65
CA ASP A 191 -11.26 -26.14 -7.93
C ASP A 191 -11.42 -24.65 -8.31
N SER A 192 -11.53 -23.73 -7.35
CA SER A 192 -11.48 -22.26 -7.57
C SER A 192 -10.05 -21.68 -7.54
N LEU A 193 -9.82 -20.47 -8.09
CA LEU A 193 -8.52 -19.80 -7.99
C LEU A 193 -8.11 -19.58 -6.53
N SER A 194 -9.04 -19.16 -5.68
CA SER A 194 -8.78 -18.98 -4.24
C SER A 194 -8.30 -20.27 -3.58
N SER A 195 -8.94 -21.42 -3.87
CA SER A 195 -8.49 -22.72 -3.35
C SER A 195 -7.07 -23.07 -3.80
N LEU A 196 -6.74 -22.80 -5.07
CA LEU A 196 -5.41 -23.00 -5.63
C LEU A 196 -4.34 -22.14 -4.94
N LEU A 197 -4.67 -20.87 -4.65
CA LEU A 197 -3.75 -19.92 -4.02
C LEU A 197 -3.52 -20.25 -2.54
N LEU A 198 -4.53 -20.78 -1.84
CA LEU A 198 -4.39 -21.21 -0.44
C LEU A 198 -3.35 -22.34 -0.27
N ASP A 199 -3.20 -23.20 -1.27
CA ASP A 199 -2.21 -24.28 -1.28
C ASP A 199 -0.78 -23.82 -1.63
N LEU A 200 -0.58 -22.51 -1.90
CA LEU A 200 0.68 -21.96 -2.39
C LEU A 200 1.30 -20.95 -1.40
N PRO A 201 1.90 -21.41 -0.28
CA PRO A 201 2.51 -20.51 0.71
C PRO A 201 3.68 -19.67 0.16
N SER A 202 4.26 -20.06 -0.99
CA SER A 202 5.31 -19.27 -1.66
C SER A 202 4.80 -17.94 -2.24
N ILE A 203 3.49 -17.78 -2.44
CA ILE A 203 2.87 -16.54 -2.90
C ILE A 203 3.02 -15.45 -1.86
N THR A 204 2.69 -15.74 -0.59
CA THR A 204 2.87 -14.82 0.54
C THR A 204 4.32 -14.33 0.64
N GLY A 205 5.28 -15.25 0.56
CA GLY A 205 6.70 -14.88 0.61
C GLY A 205 7.13 -14.02 -0.59
N ALA A 206 6.59 -14.27 -1.79
CA ALA A 206 6.86 -13.45 -2.97
C ALA A 206 6.27 -12.03 -2.86
N PHE A 207 5.09 -11.86 -2.25
CA PHE A 207 4.57 -10.53 -1.91
C PHE A 207 5.50 -9.78 -0.96
N MET A 208 6.00 -10.43 0.09
CA MET A 208 6.95 -9.80 1.03
C MET A 208 8.23 -9.35 0.32
N VAL A 209 8.76 -10.17 -0.59
CA VAL A 209 9.94 -9.82 -1.41
C VAL A 209 9.65 -8.62 -2.31
N ALA A 210 8.49 -8.60 -2.98
CA ALA A 210 8.10 -7.51 -3.87
C ALA A 210 7.98 -6.18 -3.10
N HIS A 211 7.40 -6.21 -1.90
CA HIS A 211 7.28 -5.05 -1.01
C HIS A 211 8.64 -4.54 -0.53
N ALA A 212 9.50 -5.42 0.00
CA ALA A 212 10.81 -5.02 0.47
C ALA A 212 11.65 -4.37 -0.63
N ILE A 213 11.56 -4.89 -1.86
CA ILE A 213 12.20 -4.29 -3.04
C ILE A 213 11.58 -2.92 -3.35
N GLY A 214 10.25 -2.78 -3.31
CA GLY A 214 9.56 -1.50 -3.55
C GLY A 214 9.99 -0.39 -2.59
N ASP A 215 10.12 -0.71 -1.30
CA ASP A 215 10.55 0.26 -0.29
C ASP A 215 11.99 0.72 -0.51
N ILE A 216 12.88 -0.19 -0.92
CA ILE A 216 14.27 0.15 -1.29
C ILE A 216 14.31 1.07 -2.51
N ILE A 217 13.52 0.76 -3.54
CA ILE A 217 13.49 1.56 -4.79
C ILE A 217 13.00 2.98 -4.52
N SER A 218 12.02 3.13 -3.64
CA SER A 218 11.44 4.43 -3.32
C SER A 218 12.28 5.24 -2.34
N ALA A 219 13.32 4.63 -1.75
CA ALA A 219 14.01 5.12 -0.56
C ALA A 219 13.04 5.46 0.60
N ASP A 220 11.87 4.82 0.59
CA ASP A 220 10.75 5.03 1.48
C ASP A 220 10.71 3.88 2.50
N VAL A 221 11.86 3.67 3.17
CA VAL A 221 11.91 2.75 4.31
C VAL A 221 11.38 3.53 5.51
N ALA A 222 10.06 3.70 5.57
CA ALA A 222 9.40 4.30 6.72
C ALA A 222 9.60 3.37 7.93
N GLU A 223 10.42 3.79 8.89
CA GLU A 223 10.51 3.08 10.16
C GLU A 223 9.15 3.15 10.86
N PRO A 224 8.67 2.05 11.48
CA PRO A 224 7.45 2.07 12.26
C PRO A 224 7.51 3.18 13.31
N GLU A 225 6.49 4.03 13.33
CA GLU A 225 6.42 5.13 14.29
C GLU A 225 6.18 4.56 15.69
N VAL A 226 7.11 4.86 16.61
CA VAL A 226 6.99 4.54 18.03
C VAL A 226 7.01 5.87 18.77
N VAL A 227 5.84 6.29 19.23
CA VAL A 227 5.64 7.60 19.83
C VAL A 227 6.23 7.60 21.24
N VAL A 228 7.28 8.39 21.44
CA VAL A 228 7.85 8.67 22.76
C VAL A 228 7.09 9.85 23.36
N SER A 229 6.27 9.61 24.38
CA SER A 229 5.70 10.72 25.14
C SER A 229 6.83 11.48 25.84
N ALA A 230 7.05 12.75 25.48
CA ALA A 230 7.93 13.62 26.27
C ALA A 230 7.35 13.68 27.68
N SER A 231 8.07 13.15 28.67
CA SER A 231 7.70 13.35 30.06
C SER A 231 7.69 14.87 30.30
N PRO A 232 6.67 15.47 30.94
CA PRO A 232 6.76 16.86 31.32
C PRO A 232 7.92 16.96 32.30
N SER A 233 9.07 17.48 31.84
CA SER A 233 10.15 17.80 32.75
C SER A 233 9.62 18.91 33.64
N VAL A 234 9.38 18.61 34.92
CA VAL A 234 9.08 19.62 35.91
C VAL A 234 10.28 20.55 35.94
N GLY A 235 10.14 21.73 35.32
CA GLY A 235 11.19 22.72 35.23
C GLY A 235 11.63 23.13 36.63
N GLY A 236 12.92 22.94 36.92
CA GLY A 236 13.60 23.52 38.07
C GLY A 236 13.67 25.03 37.90
N LEU A 237 12.59 25.72 38.28
CA LEU A 237 12.45 27.17 38.25
C LEU A 237 13.11 27.84 39.48
N LEU A 238 14.19 27.25 40.02
CA LEU A 238 14.85 27.71 41.26
C LEU A 238 16.38 27.94 41.15
N ASP A 239 17.00 27.73 39.98
CA ASP A 239 18.45 27.98 39.82
C ASP A 239 18.80 29.42 39.39
N SER A 240 17.84 30.35 39.36
CA SER A 240 18.09 31.74 38.91
C SER A 240 18.17 32.80 40.01
N LEU A 241 18.26 32.44 41.29
CA LEU A 241 18.38 33.43 42.38
C LEU A 241 19.33 33.02 43.51
N THR A 242 20.63 32.89 43.20
CA THR A 242 21.69 33.32 44.13
C THR A 242 22.85 33.89 43.33
N GLY A 243 22.97 35.21 43.36
CA GLY A 243 24.05 35.92 42.70
C GLY A 243 25.40 35.81 43.42
N SER A 244 26.40 36.27 42.68
CA SER A 244 27.61 36.96 43.12
C SER A 244 28.79 36.19 43.75
N ILE A 245 29.90 36.29 43.00
CA ILE A 245 31.27 36.63 43.43
C ILE A 245 32.12 35.54 44.11
N GLY A 246 33.15 35.11 43.37
CA GLY A 246 34.52 35.10 43.91
C GLY A 246 35.17 33.75 44.22
N ILE A 247 36.47 33.72 43.89
CA ILE A 247 37.59 32.92 44.40
C ILE A 247 37.91 31.53 43.83
N SER A 248 39.19 31.44 43.46
CA SER A 248 39.95 30.34 42.85
C SER A 248 40.48 29.32 43.86
N GLY A 249 40.79 28.10 43.35
CA GLY A 249 41.61 27.05 43.99
C GLY A 249 40.77 25.90 44.55
N ILE A 250 41.09 24.60 44.43
CA ILE A 250 42.34 23.88 44.21
C ILE A 250 41.98 22.46 43.67
N SER A 251 42.73 21.96 42.67
CA SER A 251 43.21 20.57 42.39
C SER A 251 42.42 19.36 43.00
N SER A 252 42.14 18.20 42.37
CA SER A 252 42.78 17.44 41.29
C SER A 252 41.97 16.16 41.03
N ARG A 253 41.91 15.69 39.77
CA ARG A 253 42.28 14.33 39.31
C ARG A 253 41.56 14.01 38.00
N ALA A 254 42.35 13.96 36.93
CA ALA A 254 41.93 13.59 35.58
C ALA A 254 41.47 12.13 35.52
N LYS A 255 40.35 11.90 34.83
CA LYS A 255 39.87 10.58 34.39
C LYS A 255 40.00 10.55 32.86
N PRO A 256 40.49 9.46 32.25
CA PRO A 256 40.81 9.45 30.82
C PRO A 256 39.54 9.65 29.98
N VAL A 257 39.68 10.54 28.99
CA VAL A 257 38.70 10.81 27.94
C VAL A 257 38.54 9.55 27.10
N ALA A 258 37.39 8.90 27.22
CA ALA A 258 36.91 7.99 26.19
C ALA A 258 36.43 8.84 25.00
N ALA A 259 36.91 8.50 23.81
CA ALA A 259 36.48 9.14 22.56
C ALA A 259 34.95 9.04 22.42
N PRO A 260 34.27 10.11 21.95
CA PRO A 260 32.85 10.03 21.67
C PRO A 260 32.64 9.05 20.50
N VAL A 261 31.99 7.92 20.78
CA VAL A 261 31.47 7.04 19.73
C VAL A 261 30.27 7.73 19.13
N ALA A 262 30.44 8.19 17.89
CA ALA A 262 29.43 8.89 17.11
C ALA A 262 28.16 8.04 17.00
N SER A 263 27.05 8.57 17.51
CA SER A 263 25.72 8.23 17.03
C SER A 263 25.60 8.82 15.63
N SER A 264 25.86 8.02 14.59
CA SER A 264 25.59 8.43 13.21
C SER A 264 24.08 8.38 12.95
N VAL A 265 23.38 9.38 13.50
CA VAL A 265 22.14 9.90 12.93
C VAL A 265 22.58 10.79 11.76
N PRO A 266 22.13 10.60 10.52
CA PRO A 266 22.21 11.65 9.54
C PRO A 266 21.20 12.73 9.94
N SER A 267 21.64 13.69 10.76
CA SER A 267 20.91 14.92 11.00
C SER A 267 21.10 15.83 9.79
N ASN A 268 20.11 15.86 8.90
CA ASN A 268 19.96 17.00 8.01
C ASN A 268 19.60 18.22 8.87
N THR A 269 20.52 19.17 8.94
CA THR A 269 20.35 20.49 9.54
C THR A 269 19.28 21.26 8.79
N ALA A 270 18.05 21.31 9.33
CA ALA A 270 17.06 22.30 8.95
C ALA A 270 17.30 23.57 9.77
N VAL A 271 17.79 24.62 9.10
CA VAL A 271 17.79 25.98 9.63
C VAL A 271 16.34 26.44 9.73
N ALA A 272 15.93 26.90 10.91
CA ALA A 272 14.61 27.47 11.15
C ALA A 272 14.36 28.68 10.24
N GLY A 273 13.28 28.63 9.45
CA GLY A 273 12.80 29.76 8.66
C GLY A 273 11.65 29.39 7.72
N ALA A 274 10.45 29.90 8.05
CA ALA A 274 9.24 29.99 7.23
C ALA A 274 8.57 28.68 6.75
N VAL A 275 7.34 28.49 7.24
CA VAL A 275 6.38 27.44 6.88
C VAL A 275 5.92 27.68 5.43
N ALA A 276 6.37 26.84 4.50
CA ALA A 276 5.83 26.73 3.15
C ALA A 276 5.45 25.27 2.91
N ALA A 277 4.24 25.08 2.37
CA ALA A 277 3.58 23.80 2.16
C ALA A 277 4.44 22.80 1.38
N ASP A 278 4.56 21.60 1.93
CA ASP A 278 5.26 20.48 1.31
C ASP A 278 4.39 19.92 0.17
N ALA A 279 4.64 20.40 -1.05
CA ALA A 279 4.22 19.70 -2.27
C ALA A 279 5.31 18.64 -2.56
N PRO A 280 4.98 17.35 -2.72
CA PRO A 280 5.97 16.34 -3.03
C PRO A 280 6.58 16.65 -4.40
N LYS A 281 7.83 17.10 -4.41
CA LYS A 281 8.61 17.24 -5.64
C LYS A 281 8.82 15.85 -6.22
N ILE A 282 8.01 15.49 -7.21
CA ILE A 282 8.18 14.34 -8.10
C ILE A 282 9.42 14.59 -8.96
N GLY A 283 10.60 14.35 -8.37
CA GLY A 283 11.86 14.21 -9.07
C GLY A 283 12.29 12.75 -8.94
N SER A 284 12.27 12.01 -10.05
CA SER A 284 12.64 10.59 -10.06
C SER A 284 14.13 10.43 -9.75
N ARG A 285 14.47 10.05 -8.52
CA ARG A 285 15.82 9.57 -8.21
C ARG A 285 16.08 8.33 -9.09
N PRO A 286 17.23 8.25 -9.79
CA PRO A 286 17.56 7.08 -10.58
C PRO A 286 17.65 5.83 -9.67
N LEU A 287 17.19 4.69 -10.19
CA LEU A 287 17.21 3.40 -9.50
C LEU A 287 18.63 3.03 -9.05
N ASP A 288 18.86 2.88 -7.75
CA ASP A 288 20.14 2.42 -7.20
C ASP A 288 20.29 0.90 -7.39
N LYS A 289 20.80 0.51 -8.55
CA LYS A 289 20.97 -0.91 -8.93
C LYS A 289 21.94 -1.64 -8.02
N ASP A 290 22.93 -0.96 -7.44
CA ASP A 290 23.96 -1.60 -6.62
C ASP A 290 23.48 -1.83 -5.19
N ALA A 291 22.69 -0.91 -4.63
CA ALA A 291 21.96 -1.14 -3.39
C ALA A 291 21.01 -2.35 -3.54
N LEU A 292 20.27 -2.45 -4.64
CA LEU A 292 19.38 -3.58 -4.92
C LEU A 292 20.14 -4.92 -5.05
N ARG A 293 21.23 -4.96 -5.84
CA ARG A 293 22.04 -6.18 -5.98
C ARG A 293 22.60 -6.66 -4.66
N THR A 294 23.10 -5.71 -3.87
CA THR A 294 23.62 -5.97 -2.52
C THR A 294 22.51 -6.56 -1.65
N PHE A 295 21.38 -5.85 -1.55
CA PHE A 295 20.27 -6.26 -0.69
C PHE A 295 19.78 -7.66 -1.07
N ILE A 296 19.51 -7.91 -2.35
CA ILE A 296 19.02 -9.22 -2.83
C ILE A 296 20.05 -10.33 -2.55
N SER A 297 21.35 -10.05 -2.70
CA SER A 297 22.38 -11.07 -2.45
C SER A 297 22.50 -11.45 -0.97
N SER A 298 22.29 -10.50 -0.07
CA SER A 298 22.34 -10.73 1.38
C SER A 298 21.02 -11.26 1.96
N SER A 299 19.88 -10.76 1.48
CA SER A 299 18.55 -11.09 2.00
C SER A 299 18.03 -12.43 1.51
N MET A 300 18.41 -12.85 0.30
CA MET A 300 17.89 -14.05 -0.35
C MET A 300 18.97 -14.84 -1.09
N PRO A 301 20.00 -15.33 -0.37
CA PRO A 301 21.05 -16.14 -0.97
C PRO A 301 20.46 -17.37 -1.65
N PHE A 302 20.96 -17.66 -2.85
CA PHE A 302 20.48 -18.75 -3.72
C PHE A 302 18.97 -18.73 -4.02
N GLY A 303 18.29 -17.60 -3.82
CA GLY A 303 16.88 -17.41 -4.14
C GLY A 303 15.92 -17.74 -3.00
N THR A 304 16.43 -18.05 -1.80
CA THR A 304 15.59 -18.32 -0.63
C THR A 304 15.59 -17.10 0.29
N PRO A 305 14.47 -16.39 0.48
CA PRO A 305 14.40 -15.26 1.41
C PRO A 305 14.71 -15.68 2.85
N LEU A 306 15.64 -14.98 3.50
CA LEU A 306 16.08 -15.22 4.88
C LEU A 306 15.74 -14.03 5.78
N ASP A 307 16.16 -12.82 5.39
CA ASP A 307 15.84 -11.57 6.11
C ASP A 307 15.57 -10.45 5.10
N LEU A 308 14.34 -9.95 5.08
CA LEU A 308 13.90 -8.87 4.19
C LEU A 308 13.95 -7.49 4.87
N SER A 309 14.45 -7.40 6.11
CA SER A 309 14.68 -6.14 6.79
C SER A 309 15.86 -5.39 6.19
N HIS A 310 15.57 -4.34 5.42
CA HIS A 310 16.60 -3.48 4.82
C HIS A 310 17.55 -2.91 5.87
N SER A 311 17.03 -2.45 7.01
CA SER A 311 17.84 -1.89 8.10
C SER A 311 18.80 -2.91 8.70
N ASN A 312 18.36 -4.15 8.91
CA ASN A 312 19.24 -5.23 9.40
C ASN A 312 20.34 -5.53 8.39
N ILE A 313 19.98 -5.77 7.12
CA ILE A 313 20.93 -6.09 6.05
C ILE A 313 21.95 -4.97 5.86
N PHE A 314 21.50 -3.72 5.89
CA PHE A 314 22.37 -2.55 5.80
C PHE A 314 23.35 -2.50 6.97
N THR A 315 22.86 -2.67 8.20
CA THR A 315 23.71 -2.66 9.39
C THR A 315 24.75 -3.78 9.36
N ILE A 316 24.35 -5.00 8.98
CA ILE A 316 25.24 -6.16 8.79
C ILE A 316 26.36 -5.84 7.81
N LYS A 317 26.02 -5.22 6.68
CA LYS A 317 26.99 -4.85 5.65
C LYS A 317 27.98 -3.79 6.13
N VAL A 318 27.51 -2.77 6.83
CA VAL A 318 28.35 -1.64 7.25
C VAL A 318 29.28 -2.03 8.39
N ASN A 319 28.76 -2.77 9.38
CA ASN A 319 29.50 -3.05 10.62
C ASN A 319 30.19 -4.42 10.62
N GLY A 320 29.78 -5.35 9.76
CA GLY A 320 30.21 -6.76 9.84
C GLY A 320 29.80 -7.40 11.16
N PHE A 321 30.27 -8.63 11.44
CA PHE A 321 30.06 -9.24 12.76
C PHE A 321 31.27 -8.98 13.65
N SER A 322 31.05 -8.39 14.83
CA SER A 322 32.11 -8.13 15.80
C SER A 322 32.39 -9.35 16.67
N SER A 323 33.67 -9.65 16.92
CA SER A 323 34.07 -10.70 17.88
C SER A 323 33.78 -10.33 19.35
N SER A 324 33.47 -9.07 19.64
CA SER A 324 33.10 -8.60 20.98
C SER A 324 31.61 -8.73 21.31
N ASP A 325 30.78 -9.07 20.32
CA ASP A 325 29.32 -9.23 20.45
C ASP A 325 28.93 -10.70 20.26
N LEU A 326 29.64 -11.61 20.93
CA LEU A 326 29.29 -13.01 20.92
C LEU A 326 27.98 -13.22 21.70
N PRO A 327 27.00 -13.95 21.14
CA PRO A 327 25.83 -14.34 21.92
C PRO A 327 26.26 -15.20 23.10
N PRO A 328 25.49 -15.19 24.21
CA PRO A 328 25.74 -16.09 25.33
C PRO A 328 25.86 -17.55 24.83
N PRO A 329 26.84 -18.33 25.31
CA PRO A 329 27.17 -19.64 24.74
C PRO A 329 25.99 -20.64 24.74
N ASP A 330 25.05 -20.46 25.66
CA ASP A 330 23.88 -21.32 25.83
C ASP A 330 22.64 -20.86 25.02
N LEU A 331 22.71 -19.70 24.35
CA LEU A 331 21.58 -19.11 23.64
C LEU A 331 21.90 -18.93 22.14
N LYS A 332 21.05 -19.48 21.28
CA LYS A 332 21.12 -19.25 19.84
C LYS A 332 20.61 -17.84 19.53
N GLN A 333 21.45 -17.06 18.86
CA GLN A 333 21.07 -15.74 18.37
C GLN A 333 20.05 -15.87 17.22
N PRO A 334 18.88 -15.23 17.31
CA PRO A 334 17.89 -15.30 16.24
C PRO A 334 18.33 -14.47 15.02
N ALA A 335 17.89 -14.89 13.83
CA ALA A 335 18.30 -14.28 12.56
C ALA A 335 17.95 -12.78 12.47
N TRP A 336 16.83 -12.36 13.07
CA TRP A 336 16.37 -10.97 13.08
C TRP A 336 17.07 -10.06 14.10
N LYS A 337 18.01 -10.59 14.89
CA LYS A 337 18.80 -9.83 15.87
C LYS A 337 20.30 -10.05 15.60
N PRO A 338 20.86 -9.49 14.53
CA PRO A 338 22.27 -9.72 14.15
C PRO A 338 23.29 -9.09 15.12
N TYR A 339 22.86 -8.11 15.92
CA TYR A 339 23.68 -7.46 16.94
C TYR A 339 23.00 -7.47 18.30
N LEU A 340 23.81 -7.35 19.35
CA LEU A 340 23.32 -7.13 20.71
C LEU A 340 23.20 -5.63 20.97
N TYR A 341 22.06 -5.20 21.48
CA TYR A 341 21.90 -3.82 21.94
C TYR A 341 22.78 -3.56 23.16
N LYS A 342 23.36 -2.36 23.23
CA LYS A 342 24.14 -1.85 24.38
C LYS A 342 23.66 -0.45 24.70
N GLY A 343 23.39 -0.17 25.97
CA GLY A 343 23.00 1.17 26.41
C GLY A 343 21.83 1.19 27.37
N LYS A 344 21.17 2.35 27.47
CA LYS A 344 20.04 2.53 28.39
C LYS A 344 18.90 1.60 27.99
N GLN A 345 18.43 0.81 28.94
CA GLN A 345 17.38 -0.17 28.67
C GLN A 345 15.99 0.46 28.80
N ARG A 346 15.10 0.20 27.82
CA ARG A 346 13.67 0.60 27.82
C ARG A 346 12.87 -0.17 26.78
N MET A 347 11.56 -0.23 26.96
CA MET A 347 10.61 -0.73 25.97
C MET A 347 9.56 0.31 25.65
N LEU A 348 9.17 0.37 24.38
CA LEU A 348 8.09 1.23 23.93
C LEU A 348 7.14 0.46 23.04
N PHE A 349 5.84 0.61 23.31
CA PHE A 349 4.76 0.09 22.51
C PHE A 349 3.90 1.23 21.99
N THR A 350 3.52 1.17 20.72
CA THR A 350 2.55 2.09 20.13
C THR A 350 1.49 1.30 19.40
N VAL A 351 0.23 1.48 19.79
CA VAL A 351 -0.91 1.04 18.98
C VAL A 351 -1.19 2.11 17.95
N HIS A 352 -1.04 1.77 16.67
CA HIS A 352 -1.39 2.64 15.56
C HIS A 352 -2.58 2.05 14.80
N GLU A 353 -3.69 2.78 14.76
CA GLU A 353 -4.87 2.39 13.99
C GLU A 353 -5.10 3.35 12.83
N THR A 354 -5.45 2.77 11.69
CA THR A 354 -5.85 3.50 10.50
C THR A 354 -7.31 3.19 10.20
N ILE A 355 -8.14 4.24 10.17
CA ILE A 355 -9.59 4.12 9.95
C ILE A 355 -9.89 4.33 8.47
N HIS A 356 -10.46 3.33 7.83
CA HIS A 356 -10.97 3.44 6.47
C HIS A 356 -12.50 3.54 6.54
N ALA A 357 -13.08 4.44 5.77
CA ALA A 357 -14.52 4.62 5.77
C ALA A 357 -15.02 5.19 4.44
N ALA A 358 -16.19 4.73 4.03
CA ALA A 358 -16.94 5.27 2.89
C ALA A 358 -18.32 5.67 3.37
N MET A 359 -18.54 6.99 3.51
CA MET A 359 -19.82 7.56 3.95
C MET A 359 -20.64 7.91 2.72
N TYR A 360 -21.74 7.22 2.51
CA TYR A 360 -22.66 7.43 1.39
C TYR A 360 -23.80 8.37 1.76
N ASP A 361 -24.26 8.30 3.02
CA ASP A 361 -25.42 9.04 3.52
C ASP A 361 -26.65 8.90 2.59
N ARG A 362 -26.95 7.65 2.20
CA ARG A 362 -28.10 7.25 1.39
C ARG A 362 -28.82 6.08 2.04
N ASP A 363 -30.15 6.09 2.01
CA ASP A 363 -30.95 5.03 2.62
C ASP A 363 -30.72 3.66 1.94
N GLU A 364 -30.37 3.65 0.65
CA GLU A 364 -30.18 2.42 -0.12
C GLU A 364 -28.78 1.79 0.04
N ILE A 365 -27.79 2.55 0.53
CA ILE A 365 -26.39 2.11 0.59
C ILE A 365 -25.85 2.35 2.00
N PRO A 366 -25.54 1.30 2.76
CA PRO A 366 -24.98 1.47 4.09
C PRO A 366 -23.58 2.07 4.03
N ASP A 367 -23.30 2.94 4.98
CA ASP A 367 -21.94 3.40 5.27
C ASP A 367 -21.04 2.23 5.65
N ASN A 368 -19.79 2.26 5.18
CA ASN A 368 -18.78 1.26 5.49
C ASN A 368 -17.68 1.86 6.36
N ILE A 369 -17.25 1.12 7.39
CA ILE A 369 -16.10 1.46 8.23
C ILE A 369 -15.31 0.21 8.61
N SER A 370 -13.99 0.31 8.53
CA SER A 370 -13.06 -0.72 8.99
C SER A 370 -11.85 -0.10 9.69
N VAL A 371 -11.28 -0.87 10.62
CA VAL A 371 -10.10 -0.49 11.40
C VAL A 371 -8.95 -1.40 11.01
N SER A 372 -7.87 -0.80 10.53
CA SER A 372 -6.60 -1.46 10.22
C SER A 372 -5.60 -1.07 11.31
N GLY A 373 -5.36 -1.97 12.27
CA GLY A 373 -4.53 -1.70 13.44
C GLY A 373 -3.18 -2.41 13.40
N GLN A 374 -2.20 -1.82 14.07
CA GLN A 374 -0.84 -2.35 14.21
C GLN A 374 -0.30 -2.05 15.60
N ILE A 375 0.51 -2.96 16.13
CA ILE A 375 1.28 -2.72 17.35
C ILE A 375 2.74 -2.61 16.96
N ASN A 376 3.28 -1.41 17.11
CA ASN A 376 4.69 -1.12 16.89
C ASN A 376 5.44 -1.28 18.21
N CYS A 377 6.65 -1.81 18.13
CA CYS A 377 7.51 -2.06 19.28
C CYS A 377 8.92 -1.52 18.99
N ARG A 378 9.51 -0.91 20.02
CA ARG A 378 10.95 -0.66 20.11
C ARG A 378 11.46 -1.28 21.40
N ALA A 379 12.38 -2.23 21.28
CA ALA A 379 13.02 -2.87 22.42
C ALA A 379 14.50 -2.48 22.48
N GLU A 380 14.81 -1.55 23.37
CA GLU A 380 16.18 -1.19 23.70
C GLU A 380 16.59 -2.04 24.91
N LEU A 381 16.87 -3.33 24.69
CA LEU A 381 17.18 -4.29 25.76
C LEU A 381 18.48 -5.04 25.50
N GLU A 382 19.37 -5.07 26.49
CA GLU A 382 20.68 -5.72 26.39
C GLU A 382 20.53 -7.25 26.38
N GLY A 383 21.45 -7.94 25.70
CA GLY A 383 21.45 -9.39 25.57
C GLY A 383 20.35 -9.92 24.63
N LEU A 384 19.82 -11.10 24.93
CA LEU A 384 18.78 -11.80 24.17
C LEU A 384 17.55 -12.06 25.04
N PRO A 385 16.81 -11.02 25.49
CA PRO A 385 15.65 -11.24 26.34
C PRO A 385 14.43 -11.65 25.52
N ASP A 386 13.57 -12.45 26.15
CA ASP A 386 12.21 -12.68 25.73
C ASP A 386 11.27 -11.72 26.46
N VAL A 387 10.32 -11.18 25.73
CA VAL A 387 9.29 -10.28 26.25
C VAL A 387 7.96 -10.98 26.14
N SER A 388 7.15 -10.92 27.20
CA SER A 388 5.77 -11.40 27.13
C SER A 388 4.77 -10.43 27.73
N PHE A 389 3.59 -10.34 27.14
CA PHE A 389 2.49 -9.53 27.65
C PHE A 389 1.13 -10.11 27.25
N PRO A 390 0.09 -9.91 28.08
CA PRO A 390 -1.28 -10.26 27.69
C PRO A 390 -1.83 -9.22 26.71
N LEU A 391 -2.31 -9.67 25.54
CA LEU A 391 -3.05 -8.80 24.63
C LEU A 391 -4.44 -8.53 25.19
N THR A 392 -4.75 -7.25 25.44
CA THR A 392 -6.07 -6.83 25.92
C THR A 392 -6.87 -6.22 24.78
N GLY A 393 -8.17 -6.53 24.70
CA GLY A 393 -9.07 -5.95 23.71
C GLY A 393 -9.34 -6.81 22.48
N LEU A 394 -8.69 -7.97 22.32
CA LEU A 394 -8.96 -8.89 21.20
C LEU A 394 -10.43 -9.34 21.12
N ASN A 395 -11.02 -9.70 22.26
CA ASN A 395 -12.42 -10.16 22.32
C ASN A 395 -13.43 -9.04 22.08
N THR A 396 -13.07 -7.79 22.42
CA THR A 396 -13.95 -6.62 22.24
C THR A 396 -13.80 -5.99 20.86
N ALA A 397 -12.65 -6.17 20.21
CA ALA A 397 -12.32 -5.57 18.92
C ALA A 397 -12.97 -6.26 17.71
N HIS A 398 -13.71 -7.37 17.91
CA HIS A 398 -14.28 -8.17 16.82
C HIS A 398 -13.27 -8.38 15.67
N VAL A 399 -12.08 -8.87 16.03
CA VAL A 399 -10.95 -8.97 15.11
C VAL A 399 -11.26 -9.99 14.00
N GLU A 400 -11.22 -9.53 12.76
CA GLU A 400 -11.48 -10.33 11.55
C GLU A 400 -10.20 -10.97 11.02
N GLY A 401 -9.05 -10.31 11.21
CA GLY A 401 -7.75 -10.78 10.78
C GLY A 401 -6.66 -10.39 11.77
N LEU A 402 -5.69 -11.28 11.98
CA LEU A 402 -4.57 -11.08 12.89
C LEU A 402 -3.30 -11.70 12.29
N SER A 403 -2.19 -10.96 12.33
CA SER A 403 -0.88 -11.47 11.94
C SER A 403 0.21 -10.96 12.88
N PHE A 404 1.25 -11.77 13.05
CA PHE A 404 2.34 -11.50 13.96
C PHE A 404 3.67 -11.45 13.22
N HIS A 405 4.60 -10.69 13.76
CA HIS A 405 5.99 -10.73 13.34
C HIS A 405 6.57 -12.14 13.61
N PRO A 406 7.47 -12.67 12.76
CA PRO A 406 8.10 -13.98 12.96
C PRO A 406 8.86 -14.16 14.28
N CYS A 407 9.15 -13.07 14.99
CA CYS A 407 9.78 -13.13 16.31
C CYS A 407 8.83 -13.54 17.43
N ALA A 408 7.52 -13.54 17.17
CA ALA A 408 6.50 -13.86 18.14
C ALA A 408 6.16 -15.35 18.16
N GLN A 409 6.01 -15.86 19.37
CA GLN A 409 5.49 -17.17 19.73
C GLN A 409 4.14 -16.93 20.39
N VAL A 410 3.09 -17.37 19.71
CA VAL A 410 1.71 -17.18 20.17
C VAL A 410 1.11 -18.56 20.44
N PRO A 411 0.59 -18.83 21.65
CA PRO A 411 -0.03 -20.12 21.94
C PRO A 411 -1.24 -20.37 21.03
N GLU A 412 -1.31 -21.57 20.43
CA GLU A 412 -2.41 -21.97 19.51
C GLU A 412 -3.76 -22.18 20.24
N HIS A 413 -3.73 -22.45 21.55
CA HIS A 413 -4.94 -22.65 22.33
C HIS A 413 -5.58 -21.31 22.72
N ARG A 414 -6.76 -21.04 22.17
CA ARG A 414 -7.67 -19.95 22.59
C ARG A 414 -8.12 -20.17 24.04
N ALA A 415 -7.33 -19.71 24.99
CA ALA A 415 -7.78 -19.42 26.35
C ALA A 415 -7.87 -17.90 26.51
N ASP A 416 -8.72 -17.44 27.43
CA ASP A 416 -9.14 -16.03 27.68
C ASP A 416 -8.02 -15.00 27.92
N LYS A 417 -6.74 -15.41 27.86
CA LYS A 417 -5.56 -14.56 28.01
C LYS A 417 -4.49 -14.97 26.99
N GLN A 418 -4.61 -14.50 25.75
CA GLN A 418 -3.58 -14.71 24.74
C GLN A 418 -2.35 -13.86 25.11
N ALA A 419 -1.37 -14.51 25.74
CA ALA A 419 -0.08 -13.90 26.00
C ALA A 419 0.80 -14.04 24.75
N VAL A 420 1.30 -12.92 24.24
CA VAL A 420 2.31 -12.92 23.18
C VAL A 420 3.67 -12.99 23.84
N MET A 421 4.50 -13.94 23.42
CA MET A 421 5.91 -14.00 23.80
C MET A 421 6.77 -13.76 22.57
N PHE A 422 7.87 -13.01 22.66
CA PHE A 422 8.72 -12.74 21.50
C PHE A 422 10.14 -12.33 21.91
N SER A 423 11.10 -12.66 21.06
CA SER A 423 12.48 -12.16 21.18
C SER A 423 12.64 -10.95 20.24
N PRO A 424 12.65 -9.70 20.73
CA PRO A 424 12.49 -8.53 19.88
C PRO A 424 13.68 -8.30 18.93
N PRO A 425 13.42 -7.94 17.67
CA PRO A 425 14.41 -7.32 16.78
C PRO A 425 14.98 -6.00 17.33
N LEU A 426 16.03 -5.52 16.67
CA LEU A 426 16.57 -4.18 16.94
C LEU A 426 15.73 -3.10 16.25
N GLY A 427 15.74 -1.90 16.82
CA GLY A 427 15.05 -0.74 16.26
C GLY A 427 13.54 -0.83 16.36
N ASN A 428 12.86 -0.10 15.47
CA ASN A 428 11.41 -0.08 15.36
C ASN A 428 10.94 -1.24 14.48
N PHE A 429 9.97 -2.01 14.96
CA PHE A 429 9.34 -3.05 14.16
C PHE A 429 7.85 -3.15 14.48
N VAL A 430 7.08 -3.67 13.52
CA VAL A 430 5.67 -3.99 13.73
C VAL A 430 5.60 -5.39 14.33
N LEU A 431 5.14 -5.50 15.58
CA LEU A 431 5.00 -6.77 16.29
C LEU A 431 3.77 -7.55 15.82
N MET A 432 2.65 -6.86 15.60
CA MET A 432 1.42 -7.48 15.07
C MET A 432 0.60 -6.49 14.26
N ARG A 433 -0.21 -7.02 13.35
CA ARG A 433 -1.22 -6.31 12.58
C ARG A 433 -2.57 -6.97 12.81
N TYR A 434 -3.63 -6.19 12.84
CA TYR A 434 -4.99 -6.67 13.02
C TYR A 434 -5.98 -5.88 12.18
N GLN A 435 -7.07 -6.52 11.82
CA GLN A 435 -8.23 -5.90 11.20
C GLN A 435 -9.42 -6.08 12.13
N ALA A 436 -10.14 -5.00 12.39
CA ALA A 436 -11.21 -4.94 13.38
C ALA A 436 -12.37 -4.07 12.88
N THR A 437 -13.53 -4.23 13.52
CA THR A 437 -14.67 -3.34 13.28
C THR A 437 -14.64 -2.16 14.27
N CYS A 438 -15.24 -1.03 13.87
CA CYS A 438 -15.34 0.13 14.75
C CYS A 438 -16.63 0.08 15.57
N SER A 439 -16.53 -0.24 16.86
CA SER A 439 -17.67 -0.49 17.74
C SER A 439 -18.59 0.72 17.99
N LEU A 440 -18.04 1.93 17.94
CA LEU A 440 -18.78 3.19 18.17
C LEU A 440 -19.27 3.86 16.86
N GLY A 441 -19.03 3.23 15.70
CA GLY A 441 -19.31 3.81 14.39
C GLY A 441 -18.20 4.76 13.91
N PRO A 442 -18.44 5.57 12.87
CA PRO A 442 -17.42 6.46 12.31
C PRO A 442 -17.11 7.69 13.18
N PRO A 443 -15.82 8.07 13.34
CA PRO A 443 -15.44 9.28 14.08
C PRO A 443 -15.89 10.58 13.41
N ILE A 444 -16.18 10.56 12.11
CA ILE A 444 -16.77 11.67 11.37
C ILE A 444 -17.91 11.14 10.49
N LYS A 445 -19.16 11.33 10.92
CA LYS A 445 -20.30 11.14 10.01
C LYS A 445 -20.43 12.37 9.12
N GLY A 446 -20.75 12.19 7.84
CA GLY A 446 -20.77 13.33 6.94
C GLY A 446 -21.68 13.16 5.72
N PHE A 447 -22.50 14.18 5.49
CA PHE A 447 -23.19 14.44 4.23
C PHE A 447 -22.30 15.30 3.34
N TYR A 448 -22.14 14.89 2.09
CA TYR A 448 -21.50 15.70 1.06
C TYR A 448 -22.34 15.74 -0.21
N GLN A 449 -22.51 16.93 -0.75
CA GLN A 449 -23.21 17.15 -2.00
C GLN A 449 -22.45 18.17 -2.84
N LEU A 450 -22.21 17.86 -4.12
CA LEU A 450 -21.68 18.78 -5.11
C LEU A 450 -22.52 18.67 -6.39
N SER A 451 -22.99 19.80 -6.88
CA SER A 451 -23.76 19.92 -8.12
C SER A 451 -23.15 20.98 -9.03
N MET A 452 -23.11 20.73 -10.34
CA MET A 452 -22.67 21.74 -11.31
C MET A 452 -23.85 22.66 -11.65
N VAL A 453 -23.68 23.96 -11.40
CA VAL A 453 -24.66 25.01 -11.72
C VAL A 453 -24.45 25.53 -13.15
N SER A 454 -23.21 25.49 -13.63
CA SER A 454 -22.81 25.77 -15.02
C SER A 454 -21.51 25.01 -15.33
N GLU A 455 -21.01 25.06 -16.56
CA GLU A 455 -19.77 24.37 -16.96
C GLU A 455 -18.59 24.68 -16.00
N ASP A 456 -18.43 25.95 -15.63
CA ASP A 456 -17.32 26.44 -14.81
C ASP A 456 -17.72 26.74 -13.35
N LYS A 457 -18.92 26.36 -12.90
CA LYS A 457 -19.37 26.69 -11.53
C LYS A 457 -20.07 25.51 -10.86
N GLY A 458 -19.55 25.08 -9.72
CA GLY A 458 -20.16 24.07 -8.85
C GLY A 458 -20.71 24.70 -7.55
N ALA A 459 -21.83 24.18 -7.04
CA ALA A 459 -22.36 24.48 -5.72
C ALA A 459 -22.27 23.23 -4.84
N PHE A 460 -21.83 23.38 -3.60
CA PHE A 460 -21.61 22.27 -2.69
C PHE A 460 -22.12 22.54 -1.27
N LEU A 461 -22.30 21.45 -0.54
CA LEU A 461 -22.70 21.45 0.86
C LEU A 461 -22.05 20.28 1.59
N PHE A 462 -21.40 20.59 2.72
CA PHE A 462 -20.99 19.61 3.72
C PHE A 462 -21.83 19.78 4.99
N LYS A 463 -22.25 18.67 5.61
CA LYS A 463 -22.76 18.64 6.99
C LYS A 463 -22.12 17.47 7.72
N LEU A 464 -21.34 17.74 8.76
CA LEU A 464 -20.51 16.75 9.44
C LEU A 464 -20.80 16.72 10.94
N HIS A 465 -20.78 15.52 11.52
CA HIS A 465 -20.80 15.29 12.96
C HIS A 465 -19.49 14.62 13.36
N LEU A 466 -18.65 15.34 14.10
CA LEU A 466 -17.34 14.89 14.55
C LEU A 466 -17.43 14.37 15.98
N MET A 467 -16.77 13.24 16.24
CA MET A 467 -16.59 12.64 17.57
C MET A 467 -17.90 12.38 18.33
N GLU A 468 -19.00 12.13 17.60
CA GLU A 468 -20.28 11.76 18.21
C GLU A 468 -20.16 10.42 18.96
N GLY A 469 -20.56 10.38 20.23
CA GLY A 469 -20.47 9.18 21.07
C GLY A 469 -19.06 8.90 21.65
N TYR A 470 -18.01 9.53 21.13
CA TYR A 470 -16.65 9.38 21.64
C TYR A 470 -16.41 10.25 22.88
N LYS A 471 -15.73 9.68 23.88
CA LYS A 471 -15.47 10.31 25.18
C LYS A 471 -13.98 10.33 25.50
N ALA A 472 -13.59 11.12 26.51
CA ALA A 472 -12.24 11.11 27.04
C ALA A 472 -11.80 9.66 27.40
N PRO A 473 -10.53 9.28 27.18
CA PRO A 473 -9.38 10.14 26.88
C PRO A 473 -9.18 10.49 25.40
N LEU A 474 -10.07 10.05 24.50
CA LEU A 474 -9.93 10.31 23.07
C LEU A 474 -9.95 11.80 22.75
N THR A 475 -8.94 12.25 22.03
CA THR A 475 -8.76 13.65 21.64
C THR A 475 -8.40 13.75 20.17
N MET A 476 -9.21 14.44 19.37
CA MET A 476 -8.90 14.72 17.97
C MET A 476 -7.93 15.90 17.87
N GLU A 477 -6.71 15.66 17.39
CA GLU A 477 -5.67 16.69 17.26
C GLU A 477 -5.90 17.61 16.06
N PHE A 478 -6.35 17.04 14.93
CA PHE A 478 -6.74 17.79 13.74
C PHE A 478 -7.80 17.03 12.93
N CYS A 479 -8.55 17.77 12.11
CA CYS A 479 -9.48 17.24 11.13
C CYS A 479 -9.57 18.21 9.95
N THR A 480 -9.32 17.70 8.75
CA THR A 480 -9.35 18.44 7.49
C THR A 480 -10.18 17.67 6.47
N VAL A 481 -11.05 18.36 5.74
CA VAL A 481 -11.76 17.82 4.58
C VAL A 481 -11.16 18.42 3.32
N SER A 482 -10.77 17.58 2.38
CA SER A 482 -10.24 17.99 1.08
C SER A 482 -11.23 17.59 -0.02
N MET A 483 -11.66 18.58 -0.80
CA MET A 483 -12.51 18.40 -1.97
C MET A 483 -11.63 18.54 -3.21
N PRO A 484 -11.21 17.41 -3.84
CA PRO A 484 -10.29 17.43 -4.97
C PRO A 484 -10.99 17.70 -6.31
N PHE A 485 -10.27 18.38 -7.21
CA PHE A 485 -10.65 18.68 -8.59
C PHE A 485 -9.48 18.38 -9.56
N PRO A 486 -9.11 17.10 -9.75
CA PRO A 486 -7.85 16.74 -10.44
C PRO A 486 -7.73 17.27 -11.88
N ARG A 487 -8.86 17.45 -12.57
CA ARG A 487 -8.91 17.87 -13.98
C ARG A 487 -9.34 19.33 -14.18
N ARG A 488 -9.62 20.05 -13.10
CA ARG A 488 -10.11 21.43 -13.17
C ARG A 488 -9.32 22.32 -12.25
N ARG A 489 -8.95 23.49 -12.76
CA ARG A 489 -8.25 24.49 -11.96
C ARG A 489 -9.27 25.35 -11.23
N VAL A 490 -9.13 25.47 -9.92
CA VAL A 490 -9.94 26.37 -9.08
C VAL A 490 -9.48 27.81 -9.31
N VAL A 491 -10.39 28.68 -9.73
CA VAL A 491 -10.13 30.12 -9.92
C VAL A 491 -10.53 30.91 -8.70
N SER A 492 -11.71 30.61 -8.16
CA SER A 492 -12.22 31.27 -6.97
C SER A 492 -13.19 30.39 -6.22
N PHE A 493 -13.36 30.70 -4.96
CA PHE A 493 -14.27 30.01 -4.05
C PHE A 493 -15.10 31.06 -3.28
N ASP A 494 -16.37 30.76 -3.04
CA ASP A 494 -17.29 31.59 -2.24
C ASP A 494 -18.09 30.71 -1.26
N GLY A 495 -17.96 30.96 0.03
CA GLY A 495 -18.67 30.23 1.08
C GLY A 495 -18.00 30.37 2.44
N ILE A 496 -18.77 30.22 3.50
CA ILE A 496 -18.31 30.45 4.87
C ILE A 496 -18.62 29.18 5.68
N PRO A 497 -17.62 28.45 6.19
CA PRO A 497 -17.87 27.32 7.06
C PRO A 497 -18.36 27.78 8.43
N SER A 498 -19.15 26.96 9.11
CA SER A 498 -19.60 27.25 10.47
C SER A 498 -18.45 27.25 11.49
N ILE A 499 -17.39 26.49 11.22
CA ILE A 499 -16.20 26.35 12.06
C ILE A 499 -14.97 26.09 11.20
N GLY A 500 -13.80 26.48 11.70
CA GLY A 500 -12.52 26.20 11.05
C GLY A 500 -12.15 27.25 10.00
N THR A 501 -11.18 26.89 9.16
CA THR A 501 -10.64 27.77 8.12
C THR A 501 -10.59 27.03 6.77
N VAL A 502 -10.63 27.79 5.68
CA VAL A 502 -10.61 27.24 4.33
C VAL A 502 -9.40 27.77 3.59
N SER A 503 -8.73 26.91 2.84
CA SER A 503 -7.69 27.25 1.88
C SER A 503 -7.96 26.57 0.55
N THR A 504 -7.46 27.14 -0.55
CA THR A 504 -7.59 26.56 -1.88
C THR A 504 -6.21 26.30 -2.46
N THR A 505 -6.06 25.16 -3.14
CA THR A 505 -4.94 24.91 -4.04
C THR A 505 -5.40 25.05 -5.49
N GLU A 506 -4.51 24.81 -6.46
CA GLU A 506 -4.87 24.81 -7.87
C GLU A 506 -5.99 23.79 -8.19
N HIS A 507 -6.01 22.65 -7.48
CA HIS A 507 -6.87 21.51 -7.78
C HIS A 507 -7.62 20.99 -6.56
N SER A 508 -7.77 21.78 -5.48
CA SER A 508 -8.55 21.36 -4.32
C SER A 508 -9.05 22.54 -3.49
N VAL A 509 -10.14 22.31 -2.78
CA VAL A 509 -10.59 23.15 -1.66
C VAL A 509 -10.37 22.37 -0.37
N GLU A 510 -9.64 22.96 0.57
CA GLU A 510 -9.30 22.34 1.85
C GLU A 510 -9.99 23.07 3.00
N TRP A 511 -10.75 22.34 3.80
CA TRP A 511 -11.45 22.84 4.98
C TRP A 511 -10.85 22.24 6.25
N LYS A 512 -10.12 23.06 7.01
CA LYS A 512 -9.49 22.70 8.29
C LYS A 512 -10.44 23.00 9.44
N ILE A 513 -11.15 21.97 9.91
CA ILE A 513 -12.18 22.06 10.95
C ILE A 513 -11.52 22.18 12.33
N VAL A 514 -10.54 21.31 12.60
CA VAL A 514 -9.77 21.28 13.85
C VAL A 514 -8.31 21.47 13.51
N THR A 515 -7.69 22.50 14.09
CA THR A 515 -6.28 22.84 13.90
C THR A 515 -5.44 22.37 15.08
N SER A 516 -4.23 21.89 14.80
CA SER A 516 -3.25 21.45 15.80
C SER A 516 -3.06 22.50 16.91
N GLY A 517 -3.24 22.09 18.18
CA GLY A 517 -3.08 22.94 19.36
C GLY A 517 -4.36 23.23 20.16
N ARG A 518 -5.55 23.04 19.56
CA ARG A 518 -6.85 23.02 20.28
C ARG A 518 -7.61 21.74 19.94
N GLY A 519 -7.10 20.60 20.43
CA GLY A 519 -7.72 19.30 20.18
C GLY A 519 -9.12 19.20 20.79
N LEU A 520 -9.99 18.40 20.16
CA LEU A 520 -11.34 18.13 20.67
C LEU A 520 -11.31 16.91 21.58
N SER A 521 -11.47 17.12 22.89
CA SER A 521 -11.53 16.04 23.87
C SER A 521 -12.93 15.95 24.48
N GLY A 522 -13.58 14.79 24.34
CA GLY A 522 -14.86 14.48 24.98
C GLY A 522 -16.06 15.38 24.59
N ARG A 523 -16.02 16.04 23.42
CA ARG A 523 -17.13 16.85 22.89
C ARG A 523 -17.36 16.50 21.42
N SER A 524 -18.63 16.34 21.05
CA SER A 524 -19.05 16.27 19.65
C SER A 524 -19.17 17.67 19.06
N ILE A 525 -18.93 17.79 17.75
CA ILE A 525 -19.10 19.05 17.00
C ILE A 525 -19.91 18.79 15.75
N GLU A 526 -20.87 19.68 15.50
CA GLU A 526 -21.55 19.80 14.21
C GLU A 526 -20.90 20.90 13.38
N ALA A 527 -20.53 20.56 12.14
CA ALA A 527 -19.84 21.46 11.23
C ALA A 527 -20.55 21.46 9.88
N THR A 528 -20.89 22.64 9.36
CA THR A 528 -21.54 22.80 8.05
C THR A 528 -20.71 23.73 7.18
N PHE A 529 -20.59 23.39 5.91
CA PHE A 529 -19.87 24.21 4.94
C PHE A 529 -20.58 24.25 3.59
N PRO A 530 -21.43 25.26 3.37
CA PRO A 530 -22.04 25.54 2.08
C PRO A 530 -21.17 26.50 1.26
N GLY A 531 -21.16 26.36 -0.06
CA GLY A 531 -20.47 27.30 -0.92
C GLY A 531 -20.59 27.02 -2.41
N THR A 532 -19.88 27.81 -3.19
CA THR A 532 -19.70 27.66 -4.62
C THR A 532 -18.22 27.73 -5.00
N VAL A 533 -17.84 26.94 -5.99
CA VAL A 533 -16.50 26.90 -6.55
C VAL A 533 -16.57 27.29 -8.02
N LYS A 534 -15.66 28.16 -8.47
CA LYS A 534 -15.53 28.57 -9.87
C LYS A 534 -14.24 28.00 -10.44
N PHE A 535 -14.35 27.38 -11.61
CA PHE A 535 -13.24 26.77 -12.32
C PHE A 535 -12.73 27.68 -13.44
N ALA A 536 -11.51 27.42 -13.89
CA ALA A 536 -11.00 28.02 -15.11
C ALA A 536 -11.76 27.45 -16.32
N PRO A 537 -12.07 28.29 -17.32
CA PRO A 537 -12.70 27.82 -18.55
C PRO A 537 -11.93 26.66 -19.17
N TRP A 538 -12.66 25.66 -19.66
CA TRP A 538 -12.06 24.50 -20.32
C TRP A 538 -11.35 24.93 -21.61
N GLN A 539 -10.02 24.94 -21.62
CA GLN A 539 -9.26 25.03 -22.87
C GLN A 539 -9.07 23.62 -23.40
N THR A 540 -9.79 23.26 -24.47
CA THR A 540 -9.46 22.09 -25.27
C THR A 540 -8.00 22.21 -25.66
N GLN A 541 -7.16 21.31 -25.15
CA GLN A 541 -5.75 21.25 -25.50
C GLN A 541 -5.66 20.84 -26.97
N ARG A 542 -5.81 21.80 -27.89
CA ARG A 542 -5.43 21.60 -29.28
C ARG A 542 -3.93 21.34 -29.26
N LEU A 543 -3.51 20.09 -29.44
CA LEU A 543 -2.13 19.79 -29.76
C LEU A 543 -1.72 20.69 -30.94
N PRO A 544 -0.57 21.36 -30.90
CA PRO A 544 -0.05 22.03 -32.08
C PRO A 544 0.24 20.93 -33.11
N SER A 545 -0.60 20.85 -34.14
CA SER A 545 -0.38 19.96 -35.27
C SER A 545 0.97 20.29 -35.86
N SER A 546 1.88 19.32 -35.80
CA SER A 546 3.17 19.33 -36.49
C SER A 546 2.93 19.40 -38.00
N ARG A 547 2.85 20.61 -38.55
CA ARG A 547 2.98 20.83 -39.99
C ARG A 547 4.46 20.77 -40.38
N SER A 548 4.87 19.58 -40.80
CA SER A 548 6.02 19.36 -41.67
C SER A 548 5.77 19.98 -43.05
N GLY A 549 6.74 20.73 -43.57
CA GLY A 549 7.06 20.76 -45.00
C GLY A 549 6.72 22.01 -45.83
N PHE A 550 7.72 22.91 -45.95
CA PHE A 550 8.13 23.72 -47.11
C PHE A 550 7.11 24.56 -47.91
N GLY A 551 7.40 25.86 -48.05
CA GLY A 551 6.50 26.86 -48.64
C GLY A 551 6.87 27.39 -50.02
N ILE A 552 6.14 28.42 -50.45
CA ILE A 552 6.50 29.42 -51.47
C ILE A 552 5.80 30.75 -51.11
N ILE A 553 6.53 31.84 -51.33
CA ILE A 553 6.16 33.25 -51.18
C ILE A 553 5.26 33.68 -52.35
N ALA A 554 4.14 34.37 -52.08
CA ALA A 554 3.66 35.53 -52.84
C ALA A 554 2.41 36.14 -52.17
N ASP A 555 2.28 37.44 -52.38
CA ASP A 555 1.48 38.44 -51.70
C ASP A 555 0.08 38.64 -52.32
N GLU A 556 -0.73 39.48 -51.66
CA GLU A 556 -1.90 40.25 -52.18
C GLU A 556 -3.30 39.58 -52.33
N ASP A 557 -4.19 40.03 -51.41
CA ASP A 557 -5.47 40.75 -51.61
C ASP A 557 -6.65 40.25 -52.49
N SER A 558 -7.84 40.49 -51.92
CA SER A 558 -9.17 40.77 -52.51
C SER A 558 -10.15 39.64 -52.92
N ASP A 559 -11.28 39.61 -52.20
CA ASP A 559 -12.69 39.76 -52.62
C ASP A 559 -13.27 39.12 -53.92
N VAL A 560 -14.41 38.44 -53.68
CA VAL A 560 -15.70 38.47 -54.45
C VAL A 560 -15.94 37.49 -55.63
N GLU A 561 -17.03 36.73 -55.41
CA GLU A 561 -18.08 36.16 -56.29
C GLU A 561 -17.86 35.04 -57.34
N THR A 562 -18.62 33.96 -57.10
CA THR A 562 -19.62 33.30 -57.97
C THR A 562 -19.37 33.27 -59.49
N GLU A 563 -19.20 32.07 -60.06
CA GLU A 563 -20.17 31.48 -61.01
C GLU A 563 -19.79 30.05 -61.48
N ASN A 564 -20.82 29.20 -61.39
CA ASN A 564 -21.17 27.93 -62.02
C ASN A 564 -20.38 27.41 -63.26
N CYS A 565 -20.01 26.11 -63.26
CA CYS A 565 -20.61 25.09 -64.13
C CYS A 565 -19.97 23.68 -63.98
N ASN A 566 -20.80 22.74 -63.51
CA ASN A 566 -20.96 21.36 -63.95
C ASN A 566 -19.71 20.48 -64.17
N ASN A 567 -19.43 19.61 -63.19
CA ASN A 567 -19.27 18.19 -63.48
C ASN A 567 -19.76 17.34 -62.32
N VAL A 568 -20.60 16.37 -62.65
CA VAL A 568 -21.27 15.43 -61.75
C VAL A 568 -20.21 14.58 -61.07
N VAL A 569 -19.88 14.90 -59.83
CA VAL A 569 -19.18 14.01 -58.90
C VAL A 569 -20.08 13.81 -57.69
N ASN A 570 -20.31 12.54 -57.44
CA ASN A 570 -21.24 11.93 -56.52
C ASN A 570 -21.23 12.57 -55.12
N ILE A 571 -22.22 13.42 -54.82
CA ILE A 571 -22.41 14.03 -53.48
C ILE A 571 -22.63 12.94 -52.41
N GLU A 572 -23.12 11.76 -52.81
CA GLU A 572 -23.25 10.60 -51.94
C GLU A 572 -21.89 10.00 -51.57
N GLU A 573 -20.90 10.04 -52.45
CA GLU A 573 -19.55 9.53 -52.17
C GLU A 573 -18.77 10.48 -51.25
N PHE A 574 -18.93 11.80 -51.42
CA PHE A 574 -18.33 12.80 -50.52
C PHE A 574 -18.98 12.83 -49.13
N LEU A 575 -20.26 12.45 -49.00
CA LEU A 575 -20.93 12.30 -47.71
C LEU A 575 -20.61 10.96 -47.04
N MET A 576 -20.41 9.89 -47.80
CA MET A 576 -19.98 8.59 -47.28
C MET A 576 -18.51 8.57 -46.87
N ASP A 577 -17.62 9.25 -47.60
CA ASP A 577 -16.19 9.37 -47.26
C ASP A 577 -15.95 10.26 -46.02
N LYS A 578 -16.89 11.16 -45.71
CA LYS A 578 -16.92 11.93 -44.43
C LYS A 578 -17.52 11.15 -43.26
N MET A 579 -18.21 10.04 -43.52
CA MET A 579 -18.79 9.16 -42.51
C MET A 579 -17.98 7.87 -42.31
N SER A 580 -16.95 7.64 -43.12
CA SER A 580 -16.13 6.43 -43.12
C SER A 580 -14.66 6.79 -42.90
N ASN A 581 -14.22 6.54 -41.66
CA ASN A 581 -12.83 6.52 -41.17
C ASN A 581 -12.27 7.83 -40.57
N ASP A 582 -11.77 7.66 -39.35
CA ASP A 582 -10.86 8.52 -38.60
C ASP A 582 -11.39 9.88 -38.13
N LEU A 583 -12.58 9.87 -37.52
CA LEU A 583 -12.69 10.66 -36.30
C LEU A 583 -11.73 10.03 -35.27
N PRO A 584 -10.79 10.77 -34.65
CA PRO A 584 -10.14 10.26 -33.45
C PRO A 584 -11.27 9.78 -32.53
N PRO A 585 -11.12 8.63 -31.84
CA PRO A 585 -12.13 8.20 -30.88
C PRO A 585 -12.46 9.44 -30.08
N ALA A 586 -13.74 9.82 -30.08
CA ALA A 586 -14.20 10.91 -29.25
C ALA A 586 -13.53 10.66 -27.91
N ASP A 587 -12.75 11.62 -27.43
CA ASP A 587 -12.22 11.52 -26.09
C ASP A 587 -13.46 11.44 -25.21
N LEU A 588 -13.88 10.22 -24.87
CA LEU A 588 -15.06 9.93 -24.08
C LEU A 588 -14.84 10.42 -22.64
N GLU A 589 -13.77 11.17 -22.40
CA GLU A 589 -13.58 12.09 -21.29
C GLU A 589 -14.11 13.51 -21.60
N GLU A 590 -15.30 13.57 -22.19
CA GLU A 590 -16.14 14.76 -22.32
C GLU A 590 -16.95 15.00 -21.00
N PRO A 591 -17.77 16.07 -20.82
CA PRO A 591 -17.89 16.92 -19.61
C PRO A 591 -18.64 16.31 -18.41
N PHE A 592 -18.82 14.98 -18.42
CA PHE A 592 -19.57 14.18 -17.45
C PHE A 592 -18.71 13.10 -16.77
N CYS A 593 -17.39 13.30 -16.64
CA CYS A 593 -16.54 12.52 -15.72
C CYS A 593 -16.89 12.77 -14.24
N TRP A 594 -18.10 12.39 -13.83
CA TRP A 594 -18.59 12.55 -12.45
C TRP A 594 -17.74 11.75 -11.46
N GLN A 595 -17.15 10.64 -11.91
CA GLN A 595 -16.22 9.81 -11.14
C GLN A 595 -14.96 10.54 -10.65
N ALA A 596 -14.58 11.66 -11.27
CA ALA A 596 -13.41 12.46 -10.85
C ALA A 596 -13.72 13.45 -9.71
N TYR A 597 -15.01 13.69 -9.39
CA TYR A 597 -15.49 14.68 -8.41
C TYR A 597 -16.48 14.09 -7.40
N GLU A 598 -16.55 12.77 -7.34
CA GLU A 598 -17.60 12.01 -6.67
C GLU A 598 -17.38 11.87 -5.16
N TYR A 599 -16.27 12.34 -4.62
CA TYR A 599 -16.00 12.24 -3.20
C TYR A 599 -15.13 13.40 -2.67
N ALA A 600 -15.25 13.63 -1.37
CA ALA A 600 -14.29 14.40 -0.59
C ALA A 600 -13.49 13.46 0.31
N LYS A 601 -12.23 13.79 0.59
CA LYS A 601 -11.39 13.02 1.52
C LYS A 601 -11.37 13.69 2.89
N VAL A 602 -11.43 12.90 3.96
CA VAL A 602 -11.27 13.38 5.34
C VAL A 602 -9.91 12.91 5.86
N SER A 603 -9.17 13.83 6.46
CA SER A 603 -7.89 13.54 7.10
C SER A 603 -7.93 13.98 8.55
N PHE A 604 -7.64 13.07 9.48
CA PHE A 604 -7.66 13.35 10.90
C PHE A 604 -6.62 12.55 11.68
N LYS A 605 -6.35 13.00 12.90
CA LYS A 605 -5.59 12.27 13.90
C LYS A 605 -6.29 12.35 15.26
N ILE A 606 -6.46 11.21 15.90
CA ILE A 606 -7.01 11.06 17.25
C ILE A 606 -5.95 10.38 18.12
N VAL A 607 -5.83 10.82 19.37
CA VAL A 607 -4.90 10.26 20.35
C VAL A 607 -5.63 9.93 21.65
N GLY A 608 -5.00 9.14 22.51
CA GLY A 608 -5.44 8.87 23.88
C GLY A 608 -5.97 7.46 24.12
N ALA A 609 -6.61 6.84 23.12
CA ALA A 609 -7.02 5.44 23.15
C ALA A 609 -7.23 4.91 21.72
N SER A 610 -7.38 3.59 21.58
CA SER A 610 -7.74 2.92 20.33
C SER A 610 -9.26 2.95 20.13
N LEU A 611 -9.71 2.89 18.88
CA LEU A 611 -11.12 2.78 18.52
C LEU A 611 -11.58 1.33 18.47
N SER A 612 -10.68 0.36 18.29
CA SER A 612 -11.01 -1.07 18.43
C SER A 612 -11.07 -1.55 19.89
N GLY A 613 -10.50 -0.78 20.83
CA GLY A 613 -10.31 -1.19 22.22
C GLY A 613 -9.02 -1.99 22.47
N MET A 614 -8.19 -2.22 21.44
CA MET A 614 -6.87 -2.84 21.58
C MET A 614 -5.97 -2.03 22.53
N SER A 615 -5.35 -2.69 23.50
CA SER A 615 -4.44 -2.05 24.46
C SER A 615 -3.39 -3.01 25.02
N ILE A 616 -2.29 -2.45 25.52
CA ILE A 616 -1.27 -3.17 26.28
C ILE A 616 -1.16 -2.51 27.65
N ASP A 617 -1.23 -3.29 28.72
CA ASP A 617 -0.92 -2.82 30.08
C ASP A 617 0.59 -2.89 30.31
N PRO A 618 1.30 -1.75 30.42
CA PRO A 618 2.74 -1.73 30.68
C PRO A 618 3.15 -2.50 31.94
N LYS A 619 2.28 -2.60 32.95
CA LYS A 619 2.56 -3.31 34.20
C LYS A 619 2.49 -4.82 34.05
N ALA A 620 1.78 -5.31 33.03
CA ALA A 620 1.64 -6.73 32.74
C ALA A 620 2.71 -7.25 31.76
N VAL A 621 3.59 -6.38 31.25
CA VAL A 621 4.72 -6.78 30.41
C VAL A 621 5.82 -7.35 31.31
N SER A 622 6.27 -8.57 30.98
CA SER A 622 7.39 -9.23 31.65
C SER A 622 8.55 -9.45 30.69
N ILE A 623 9.77 -9.25 31.17
CA ILE A 623 11.01 -9.43 30.43
C ILE A 623 11.81 -10.55 31.11
N TYR A 624 12.28 -11.52 30.34
CA TYR A 624 13.12 -12.61 30.79
C TYR A 624 14.44 -12.64 30.00
N PRO A 625 15.61 -12.71 30.65
CA PRO A 625 15.84 -12.63 32.09
C PRO A 625 15.33 -11.32 32.70
N ALA A 626 15.02 -11.33 34.00
CA ALA A 626 14.41 -10.19 34.68
C ALA A 626 15.32 -8.95 34.63
N VAL A 627 14.83 -7.87 34.01
CA VAL A 627 15.52 -6.59 33.89
C VAL A 627 14.58 -5.46 34.30
N LYS A 628 15.12 -4.45 35.00
CA LYS A 628 14.39 -3.21 35.30
C LYS A 628 14.48 -2.25 34.11
N ALA A 629 13.63 -2.46 33.10
CA ALA A 629 13.46 -1.55 31.97
C ALA A 629 12.11 -0.82 32.08
N PRO A 630 12.06 0.53 31.97
CA PRO A 630 10.79 1.24 31.87
C PRO A 630 10.06 0.84 30.59
N ILE A 631 8.74 0.71 30.68
CA ILE A 631 7.85 0.35 29.57
C ILE A 631 6.88 1.50 29.35
N ASP A 632 6.97 2.10 28.16
CA ASP A 632 6.08 3.17 27.73
C ASP A 632 5.05 2.62 26.74
N PHE A 633 3.81 3.09 26.84
CA PHE A 633 2.72 2.74 25.93
C PHE A 633 2.02 3.99 25.42
N SER A 634 1.76 4.03 24.12
CA SER A 634 1.05 5.12 23.46
C SER A 634 0.04 4.57 22.44
N THR A 635 -0.92 5.42 22.07
CA THR A 635 -1.93 5.07 21.05
C THR A 635 -2.21 6.26 20.15
N GLN A 636 -2.31 5.96 18.85
CA GLN A 636 -2.56 6.92 17.79
C GLN A 636 -3.51 6.32 16.79
N VAL A 637 -4.48 7.12 16.36
CA VAL A 637 -5.46 6.77 15.35
C VAL A 637 -5.37 7.80 14.23
N THR A 638 -5.29 7.35 12.99
CA THR A 638 -5.20 8.19 11.79
C THR A 638 -6.28 7.80 10.79
N SER A 639 -6.65 8.72 9.91
CA SER A 639 -7.47 8.43 8.74
C SER A 639 -6.66 7.68 7.67
N GLY A 640 -7.20 6.59 7.13
CA GLY A 640 -6.77 5.98 5.88
C GLY A 640 -7.56 6.55 4.69
N ASP A 641 -8.10 5.65 3.87
CA ASP A 641 -9.09 6.01 2.85
C ASP A 641 -10.43 6.32 3.53
N TYR A 642 -10.58 7.58 3.94
CA TYR A 642 -11.80 8.10 4.55
C TYR A 642 -12.48 9.06 3.59
N ILE A 643 -13.56 8.60 2.96
CA ILE A 643 -14.24 9.32 1.88
C ILE A 643 -15.69 9.62 2.22
N LEU A 644 -16.11 10.83 1.86
CA LEU A 644 -17.51 11.25 1.84
C LEU A 644 -17.95 11.22 0.37
N TRP A 645 -18.87 10.34 0.01
CA TRP A 645 -19.39 10.27 -1.34
C TRP A 645 -20.37 11.42 -1.60
N ASN A 646 -20.32 11.93 -2.82
CA ASN A 646 -21.27 12.90 -3.31
C ASN A 646 -22.63 12.21 -3.43
N THR A 647 -23.61 12.68 -2.66
CA THR A 647 -24.98 12.14 -2.67
C THR A 647 -25.70 12.27 -4.02
N LEU A 648 -25.22 13.14 -4.91
CA LEU A 648 -25.70 13.24 -6.30
C LEU A 648 -24.89 12.40 -7.30
N GLY A 649 -23.75 11.85 -6.90
CA GLY A 649 -22.87 11.04 -7.75
C GLY A 649 -23.51 9.74 -8.18
N LYS A 650 -22.99 9.13 -9.27
CA LYS A 650 -23.44 7.78 -9.64
C LYS A 650 -22.96 6.82 -8.55
N CYS A 651 -23.85 5.91 -8.14
CA CYS A 651 -23.49 4.88 -7.17
C CYS A 651 -22.34 4.04 -7.75
N PRO A 652 -21.23 3.81 -7.05
CA PRO A 652 -20.33 2.72 -7.40
C PRO A 652 -21.17 1.45 -7.36
N SER A 653 -21.31 0.76 -8.49
CA SER A 653 -22.23 -0.35 -8.65
C SER A 653 -21.92 -1.43 -7.61
N THR A 654 -22.69 -1.47 -6.52
CA THR A 654 -22.82 -2.68 -5.72
C THR A 654 -23.46 -3.71 -6.63
N ALA A 655 -22.78 -4.83 -6.85
CA ALA A 655 -23.38 -5.97 -7.51
C ALA A 655 -24.66 -6.30 -6.75
N ALA A 656 -25.82 -5.97 -7.35
CA ALA A 656 -27.10 -6.23 -6.75
C ALA A 656 -27.20 -7.73 -6.48
N GLU A 657 -27.32 -8.11 -5.20
CA GLU A 657 -27.72 -9.46 -4.84
C GLU A 657 -29.10 -9.68 -5.45
N LYS A 658 -29.17 -10.44 -6.55
CA LYS A 658 -30.45 -10.95 -7.03
C LYS A 658 -30.99 -11.89 -5.96
N ALA A 659 -32.17 -11.54 -5.46
CA ALA A 659 -32.98 -12.28 -4.50
C ALA A 659 -33.17 -13.75 -4.86
#